data_AF-A0A8J7GFZ5-F1
#
_entry.id   AF-A0A8J7GFZ5-F1
#
_cell.length_a   1.000
_cell.length_b   1.000
_cell.length_c   1.000
_cell.angle_alpha   90.00
_cell.angle_beta   90.00
_cell.angle_gamma   90.00
#
_symmetry.space_group_name_H-M   'P 1'
#
loop_
_entity.id
_entity.type
_entity.pdbx_description
1 polymer ?
#
loop_
_entity_poly.entity_id
_entity_poly.type
_entity_poly.pdbx_seq_one_letter_code
_entity_poly.pdbx_strand_id
1 'polypeptide(L)'
;MRQPRLAAAGAAAALVIAGALASTTASAAAPAGTFTVSVDSTGSWTHPTDTPANVYIDKDGTFYYQQSAALYGATEGRHWDFYSGTNLETATKNSTISGYVNPNNANDKNGDTTWRCNNSPTGVEATDPPAGSGYSQKNFCDLSSVWVDPDTGDWYGLVHNEFTPEPFGSAGFSHYDSIDVAVSTNQGKVWSITGHAITSPYSTQRGDAAAFPNSTWYYGDGDQRLFVDPASGYFYVYYGSRVNPKAGAGGSVGGLAHVARAPISSKMATGSWQKWYNGAWTEAGIGGRESNMVPATTAQPSGYTPVADDYDPANTGNVDAQIAAGQLPAKADLFVMNITYDAYLGLYIGEPEVVSGVQSQRFYATDDLSTQKWYLLGDTGSYKSASWYRWFLDGANTTSSTIVGKSFRSYCSFGCSNDTSGEYTNVTITSTVAAPSPVDTTRSYTIGNGDNRLLAQVSGGSATTSVASGTGSNLEKWNFTSNNDGSFRITNASTGQALGVDSGVTTTRAWGAKPTVTSAVTVGQQWFVVKIAGTSTFRIVNRYSGLVLGMSSDTARLAETSPQRSWTAPATTVGASRTAAEQTLTLTASGTAPGNLNGIHTLVTGGRALDDPGHSTATGTQMVTWTANGGPNQNWTFTQQTDGSYQLVNGESNLCLDVNGGSSAAGATIIQWTCTGGTNQHWVVAALSGGGYTLASKSSGLLLTTASTANGALVTQQADTNSALQHWTIS
;
A
#
# COMPACT_ATOMS: atom_id res chain seq x y z
N MET A 1 18.36 -19.28 -69.22
CA MET A 1 18.28 -18.20 -68.22
C MET A 1 16.93 -18.30 -67.53
N ARG A 2 16.88 -18.73 -66.27
CA ARG A 2 15.64 -18.91 -65.50
C ARG A 2 15.66 -17.91 -64.35
N GLN A 3 14.62 -17.08 -64.27
CA GLN A 3 14.36 -16.10 -63.23
C GLN A 3 12.88 -16.23 -62.81
N PRO A 4 12.49 -15.77 -61.60
CA PRO A 4 12.20 -16.66 -60.49
C PRO A 4 10.71 -16.78 -60.16
N ARG A 5 10.34 -17.87 -59.45
CA ARG A 5 9.01 -18.07 -58.85
C ARG A 5 9.00 -17.47 -57.45
N LEU A 6 8.06 -16.55 -57.22
CA LEU A 6 7.65 -16.09 -55.89
C LEU A 6 7.08 -17.26 -55.09
N ALA A 7 7.61 -17.49 -53.89
CA ALA A 7 7.02 -18.38 -52.90
C ALA A 7 6.14 -17.57 -51.95
N ALA A 8 4.84 -17.89 -51.93
CA ALA A 8 3.89 -17.40 -50.96
C ALA A 8 4.15 -18.08 -49.60
N ALA A 9 4.42 -17.29 -48.56
CA ALA A 9 4.49 -17.77 -47.19
C ALA A 9 3.06 -17.80 -46.61
N GLY A 10 2.55 -19.01 -46.35
CA GLY A 10 1.31 -19.20 -45.60
C GLY A 10 1.56 -18.99 -44.11
N ALA A 11 0.89 -18.01 -43.51
CA ALA A 11 0.82 -17.84 -42.07
C ALA A 11 -0.18 -18.85 -41.49
N ALA A 12 0.31 -19.82 -40.71
CA ALA A 12 -0.53 -20.68 -39.90
C ALA A 12 -0.96 -19.91 -38.64
N ALA A 13 -2.23 -19.52 -38.58
CA ALA A 13 -2.85 -19.00 -37.36
C ALA A 13 -3.02 -20.16 -36.36
N ALA A 14 -2.25 -20.14 -35.27
CA ALA A 14 -2.46 -21.04 -34.15
C ALA A 14 -3.68 -20.54 -33.35
N LEU A 15 -4.80 -21.25 -33.50
CA LEU A 15 -6.01 -21.05 -32.71
C LEU A 15 -5.74 -21.58 -31.29
N VAL A 16 -5.48 -20.70 -30.33
CA VAL A 16 -5.42 -21.08 -28.91
C VAL A 16 -6.86 -21.26 -28.43
N ILE A 17 -7.29 -22.52 -28.31
CA ILE A 17 -8.54 -22.87 -27.65
C ILE A 17 -8.30 -22.67 -26.15
N ALA A 18 -8.80 -21.55 -25.61
CA ALA A 18 -8.91 -21.35 -24.18
C ALA A 18 -9.92 -22.37 -23.63
N GLY A 19 -9.42 -23.43 -22.99
CA GLY A 19 -10.26 -24.33 -22.21
C GLY A 19 -10.83 -23.54 -21.03
N ALA A 20 -12.15 -23.38 -21.01
CA ALA A 20 -12.87 -22.89 -19.83
C ALA A 20 -12.62 -23.88 -18.67
N LEU A 21 -11.68 -23.54 -17.80
CA LEU A 21 -11.61 -24.14 -16.48
C LEU A 21 -12.88 -23.69 -15.74
N ALA A 22 -13.72 -24.66 -15.38
CA ALA A 22 -14.85 -24.43 -14.48
C ALA A 22 -14.33 -23.67 -13.25
N SER A 23 -14.88 -22.48 -13.02
CA SER A 23 -14.58 -21.66 -11.86
C SER A 23 -14.96 -22.43 -10.61
N THR A 24 -13.96 -22.97 -9.90
CA THR A 24 -14.14 -23.24 -8.48
C THR A 24 -14.51 -21.90 -7.86
N THR A 25 -15.74 -21.77 -7.34
CA THR A 25 -16.17 -20.57 -6.63
C THR A 25 -15.20 -20.33 -5.49
N ALA A 26 -14.27 -19.40 -5.66
CA ALA A 26 -13.46 -18.90 -4.57
C ALA A 26 -14.45 -18.32 -3.55
N SER A 27 -14.49 -18.92 -2.36
CA SER A 27 -15.32 -18.41 -1.27
C SER A 27 -14.38 -17.70 -0.31
N ALA A 28 -14.35 -16.37 -0.36
CA ALA A 28 -13.85 -15.58 0.76
C ALA A 28 -14.63 -15.96 2.01
N ALA A 29 -13.93 -16.37 3.06
CA ALA A 29 -14.53 -16.74 4.33
C ALA A 29 -14.72 -15.49 5.19
N ALA A 30 -15.69 -15.52 6.10
CA ALA A 30 -15.77 -14.48 7.12
C ALA A 30 -14.45 -14.45 7.92
N PRO A 31 -13.83 -13.27 8.12
CA PRO A 31 -12.63 -13.14 8.92
C PRO A 31 -12.82 -13.74 10.32
N ALA A 32 -11.83 -14.50 10.80
CA ALA A 32 -11.89 -15.14 12.10
C ALA A 32 -11.63 -14.14 13.25
N GLY A 33 -12.35 -14.32 14.35
CA GLY A 33 -12.19 -13.51 15.57
C GLY A 33 -13.22 -12.40 15.69
N THR A 34 -13.14 -11.67 16.81
CA THR A 34 -13.91 -10.45 17.03
C THR A 34 -13.00 -9.26 16.82
N PHE A 35 -13.50 -8.24 16.12
CA PHE A 35 -12.74 -7.04 15.82
C PHE A 35 -13.21 -5.87 16.68
N THR A 36 -12.27 -4.99 17.01
CA THR A 36 -12.54 -3.72 17.69
C THR A 36 -11.97 -2.59 16.87
N VAL A 37 -12.82 -1.62 16.53
CA VAL A 37 -12.44 -0.36 15.87
C VAL A 37 -12.39 0.73 16.94
N SER A 38 -11.24 1.40 17.09
CA SER A 38 -11.10 2.56 17.98
C SER A 38 -10.70 3.80 17.21
N VAL A 39 -11.26 4.94 17.61
CA VAL A 39 -10.78 6.27 17.21
C VAL A 39 -9.93 6.80 18.36
N ASP A 40 -8.62 6.85 18.14
CA ASP A 40 -7.65 7.18 19.19
C ASP A 40 -7.51 8.69 19.37
N SER A 41 -7.64 9.45 18.27
CA SER A 41 -7.59 10.93 18.26
C SER A 41 -8.11 11.50 16.94
N THR A 42 -8.46 12.78 16.93
CA THR A 42 -8.78 13.57 15.74
C THR A 42 -7.72 14.64 15.49
N GLY A 43 -7.60 15.07 14.24
CA GLY A 43 -6.78 16.20 13.82
C GLY A 43 -7.39 16.93 12.62
N SER A 44 -6.80 18.05 12.22
CA SER A 44 -7.35 18.92 11.16
C SER A 44 -6.75 18.62 9.78
N TRP A 45 -7.57 18.81 8.74
CA TRP A 45 -7.19 18.82 7.33
C TRP A 45 -7.58 20.18 6.72
N THR A 46 -6.67 20.84 6.02
CA THR A 46 -6.83 22.27 5.66
C THR A 46 -7.26 22.53 4.22
N HIS A 47 -7.42 21.48 3.41
CA HIS A 47 -7.79 21.58 2.00
C HIS A 47 -8.98 20.69 1.63
N PRO A 48 -10.12 20.77 2.36
CA PRO A 48 -11.31 20.03 1.96
C PRO A 48 -11.83 20.55 0.61
N THR A 49 -12.20 19.61 -0.26
CA THR A 49 -12.80 19.89 -1.57
C THR A 49 -13.63 18.67 -2.00
N ASP A 50 -14.28 18.79 -3.16
CA ASP A 50 -15.31 17.89 -3.71
C ASP A 50 -14.79 16.52 -4.18
N THR A 51 -13.57 16.16 -3.80
CA THR A 51 -12.98 14.85 -4.08
C THR A 51 -11.99 14.46 -2.96
N PRO A 52 -11.75 13.16 -2.75
CA PRO A 52 -10.69 12.69 -1.86
C PRO A 52 -9.30 13.19 -2.28
N ALA A 53 -8.41 13.43 -1.30
CA ALA A 53 -7.00 13.74 -1.59
C ALA A 53 -6.24 12.49 -2.02
N ASN A 54 -6.27 12.21 -3.32
CA ASN A 54 -5.63 11.04 -3.89
C ASN A 54 -4.11 11.27 -3.93
N VAL A 55 -3.37 10.52 -3.10
CA VAL A 55 -1.91 10.62 -2.99
C VAL A 55 -1.19 9.72 -4.00
N TYR A 56 -0.02 10.15 -4.47
CA TYR A 56 0.88 9.36 -5.30
C TYR A 56 2.32 9.90 -5.24
N ILE A 57 3.28 9.06 -5.60
CA ILE A 57 4.69 9.42 -5.71
C ILE A 57 5.09 9.26 -7.19
N ASP A 58 5.66 10.32 -7.76
CA ASP A 58 6.16 10.30 -9.13
C ASP A 58 7.53 9.60 -9.20
N LYS A 59 8.00 9.30 -10.42
CA LYS A 59 9.22 8.53 -10.69
C LYS A 59 10.49 9.11 -10.07
N ASP A 60 10.52 10.42 -9.82
CA ASP A 60 11.64 11.12 -9.18
C ASP A 60 11.57 11.15 -7.65
N GLY A 61 10.55 10.51 -7.05
CA GLY A 61 10.33 10.51 -5.62
C GLY A 61 9.58 11.74 -5.11
N THR A 62 9.08 12.62 -5.98
CA THR A 62 8.25 13.74 -5.55
C THR A 62 6.87 13.22 -5.12
N PHE A 63 6.44 13.62 -3.92
CA PHE A 63 5.10 13.30 -3.43
C PHE A 63 4.12 14.34 -3.95
N TYR A 64 2.98 13.84 -4.42
CA TYR A 64 1.84 14.63 -4.83
C TYR A 64 0.57 14.13 -4.17
N TYR A 65 -0.38 15.04 -4.04
CA TYR A 65 -1.78 14.64 -4.03
C TYR A 65 -2.58 15.51 -4.99
N GLN A 66 -3.69 14.96 -5.46
CA GLN A 66 -4.58 15.60 -6.39
C GLN A 66 -5.99 15.65 -5.81
N GLN A 67 -6.65 16.78 -6.02
CA GLN A 67 -8.07 16.97 -5.76
C GLN A 67 -8.68 17.90 -6.81
N SER A 68 -10.00 17.90 -6.90
CA SER A 68 -10.77 18.70 -7.83
C SER A 68 -12.02 19.29 -7.17
N ALA A 69 -12.61 20.27 -7.85
CA ALA A 69 -13.99 20.68 -7.66
C ALA A 69 -14.58 21.07 -9.01
N ALA A 70 -15.78 20.59 -9.34
CA ALA A 70 -16.52 20.96 -10.54
C ALA A 70 -17.89 21.58 -10.21
N LEU A 71 -17.88 22.71 -9.50
CA LEU A 71 -19.10 23.35 -9.00
C LEU A 71 -20.03 23.85 -10.12
N TYR A 72 -21.34 23.82 -9.87
CA TYR A 72 -22.38 23.92 -10.90
C TYR A 72 -22.66 25.35 -11.41
N GLY A 73 -22.56 26.34 -10.54
CA GLY A 73 -22.97 27.71 -10.79
C GLY A 73 -22.09 28.43 -11.81
N ALA A 74 -22.67 29.42 -12.50
CA ALA A 74 -22.01 30.16 -13.58
C ALA A 74 -20.70 30.86 -13.17
N THR A 75 -20.62 31.28 -11.91
CA THR A 75 -19.44 31.97 -11.36
C THR A 75 -18.62 31.09 -10.41
N GLU A 76 -19.02 29.84 -10.20
CA GLU A 76 -18.33 28.93 -9.29
C GLU A 76 -17.09 28.32 -9.95
N GLY A 77 -16.13 27.91 -9.13
CA GLY A 77 -14.85 27.40 -9.60
C GLY A 77 -14.93 25.95 -10.10
N ARG A 78 -14.22 25.66 -11.19
CA ARG A 78 -14.05 24.32 -11.77
C ARG A 78 -12.57 24.05 -12.00
N HIS A 79 -11.93 23.19 -11.21
CA HIS A 79 -10.48 23.08 -11.24
C HIS A 79 -9.98 21.70 -10.83
N TRP A 80 -8.82 21.33 -11.38
CA TRP A 80 -8.00 20.19 -10.93
C TRP A 80 -6.74 20.75 -10.26
N ASP A 81 -6.69 20.63 -8.94
CA ASP A 81 -5.60 21.13 -8.13
C ASP A 81 -4.62 20.02 -7.75
N PHE A 82 -3.35 20.42 -7.72
CA PHE A 82 -2.22 19.56 -7.43
C PHE A 82 -1.40 20.16 -6.31
N TYR A 83 -0.99 19.33 -5.37
CA TYR A 83 -0.22 19.72 -4.22
C TYR A 83 1.04 18.86 -4.15
N SER A 84 2.13 19.42 -3.65
CA SER A 84 3.39 18.70 -3.53
C SER A 84 4.13 19.06 -2.25
N GLY A 85 4.88 18.10 -1.72
CA GLY A 85 5.65 18.24 -0.48
C GLY A 85 6.48 17.00 -0.19
N THR A 86 6.85 16.82 1.08
CA THR A 86 7.47 15.56 1.53
C THR A 86 6.40 14.50 1.85
N ASN A 87 5.20 14.89 2.26
CA ASN A 87 4.07 14.00 2.55
C ASN A 87 2.77 14.82 2.55
N LEU A 88 1.63 14.21 2.90
CA LEU A 88 0.34 14.92 2.91
C LEU A 88 0.35 16.14 3.86
N GLU A 89 1.06 16.07 4.98
CA GLU A 89 1.06 17.11 6.02
C GLU A 89 1.86 18.36 5.62
N THR A 90 2.95 18.18 4.86
CA THR A 90 3.81 19.29 4.42
C THR A 90 3.47 19.81 3.02
N ALA A 91 2.57 19.12 2.32
CA ALA A 91 2.22 19.45 0.96
C ALA A 91 1.48 20.78 0.86
N THR A 92 1.89 21.61 -0.10
CA THR A 92 1.28 22.90 -0.41
C THR A 92 0.86 22.93 -1.87
N LYS A 93 -0.07 23.83 -2.22
CA LYS A 93 -0.61 23.93 -3.58
C LYS A 93 0.52 24.21 -4.57
N ASN A 94 0.69 23.32 -5.53
CA ASN A 94 1.67 23.46 -6.60
C ASN A 94 1.08 24.35 -7.70
N SER A 95 1.39 25.65 -7.63
CA SER A 95 0.90 26.64 -8.58
C SER A 95 1.40 26.42 -10.01
N THR A 96 2.54 25.75 -10.19
CA THR A 96 3.12 25.48 -11.52
C THR A 96 2.37 24.40 -12.29
N ILE A 97 1.59 23.56 -11.60
CA ILE A 97 0.73 22.54 -12.20
C ILE A 97 -0.73 22.99 -12.12
N SER A 98 -1.21 23.40 -10.94
CA SER A 98 -2.62 23.78 -10.73
C SER A 98 -3.03 25.00 -11.57
N GLY A 99 -2.11 25.96 -11.77
CA GLY A 99 -2.33 27.14 -12.60
C GLY A 99 -1.91 26.96 -14.06
N TYR A 100 -1.54 25.75 -14.49
CA TYR A 100 -0.99 25.54 -15.81
C TYR A 100 -2.04 25.73 -16.90
N VAL A 101 -1.67 26.47 -17.94
CA VAL A 101 -2.47 26.73 -19.14
C VAL A 101 -1.81 26.02 -20.31
N ASN A 102 -2.59 25.24 -21.06
CA ASN A 102 -2.08 24.54 -22.23
C ASN A 102 -1.59 25.56 -23.28
N PRO A 103 -0.30 25.53 -23.68
CA PRO A 103 0.25 26.50 -24.62
C PRO A 103 -0.38 26.41 -26.02
N ASN A 104 -0.98 25.26 -26.35
CA ASN A 104 -1.66 25.03 -27.64
C ASN A 104 -3.15 25.38 -27.59
N ASN A 105 -3.71 25.63 -26.40
CA ASN A 105 -5.11 25.99 -26.22
C ASN A 105 -5.32 26.74 -24.89
N ALA A 106 -5.45 28.06 -24.94
CA ALA A 106 -5.60 28.91 -23.74
C ALA A 106 -6.88 28.65 -22.92
N ASN A 107 -7.87 27.96 -23.50
CA ASN A 107 -9.09 27.58 -22.80
C ASN A 107 -8.93 26.28 -22.00
N ASP A 108 -7.92 25.46 -22.32
CA ASP A 108 -7.62 24.22 -21.61
C ASP A 108 -6.58 24.47 -20.51
N LYS A 109 -7.03 24.48 -19.26
CA LYS A 109 -6.18 24.79 -18.10
C LYS A 109 -6.67 24.07 -16.86
N ASN A 110 -5.74 23.75 -15.95
CA ASN A 110 -6.10 23.03 -14.72
C ASN A 110 -6.94 23.89 -13.75
N GLY A 111 -6.75 25.22 -13.75
CA GLY A 111 -7.54 26.14 -12.93
C GLY A 111 -8.92 26.49 -13.48
N ASP A 112 -9.30 25.96 -14.66
CA ASP A 112 -10.64 26.09 -15.26
C ASP A 112 -10.85 24.92 -16.24
N THR A 113 -11.47 23.87 -15.75
CA THR A 113 -11.62 22.61 -16.51
C THR A 113 -12.76 22.66 -17.52
N THR A 114 -13.53 23.75 -17.57
CA THR A 114 -14.75 23.90 -18.37
C THR A 114 -14.56 23.48 -19.84
N TRP A 115 -13.53 23.99 -20.51
CA TRP A 115 -13.29 23.64 -21.90
C TRP A 115 -12.98 22.15 -22.08
N ARG A 116 -12.12 21.60 -21.22
CA ARG A 116 -11.71 20.19 -21.27
C ARG A 116 -12.91 19.27 -21.02
N CYS A 117 -13.71 19.55 -20.00
CA CYS A 117 -14.90 18.75 -19.68
C CYS A 117 -15.91 18.79 -20.83
N ASN A 118 -16.20 19.97 -21.39
CA ASN A 118 -17.17 20.13 -22.48
C ASN A 118 -16.71 19.55 -23.83
N ASN A 119 -15.42 19.32 -24.03
CA ASN A 119 -14.84 18.75 -25.25
C ASN A 119 -14.26 17.34 -25.04
N SER A 120 -14.51 16.74 -23.87
CA SER A 120 -14.21 15.33 -23.59
C SER A 120 -15.16 14.41 -24.36
N PRO A 121 -14.86 13.09 -24.46
CA PRO A 121 -15.77 12.11 -25.04
C PRO A 121 -17.19 12.20 -24.47
N THR A 122 -17.33 12.28 -23.14
CA THR A 122 -18.62 12.49 -22.48
C THR A 122 -19.21 13.88 -22.80
N GLY A 123 -18.39 14.92 -22.73
CA GLY A 123 -18.85 16.30 -22.89
C GLY A 123 -19.38 16.65 -24.28
N VAL A 124 -18.87 16.03 -25.34
CA VAL A 124 -19.36 16.28 -26.71
C VAL A 124 -20.74 15.67 -26.96
N GLU A 125 -21.09 14.60 -26.24
CA GLU A 125 -22.40 13.96 -26.28
C GLU A 125 -23.39 14.60 -25.30
N ALA A 126 -22.88 15.32 -24.30
CA ALA A 126 -23.70 16.02 -23.32
C ALA A 126 -24.50 17.19 -23.91
N THR A 127 -25.64 17.49 -23.27
CA THR A 127 -26.55 18.57 -23.65
C THR A 127 -26.53 19.70 -22.62
N ASP A 128 -26.62 20.93 -23.11
CA ASP A 128 -26.66 22.11 -22.25
C ASP A 128 -27.82 22.04 -21.24
N PRO A 129 -27.63 22.62 -20.04
CA PRO A 129 -28.69 22.72 -19.06
C PRO A 129 -29.86 23.58 -19.59
N PRO A 130 -31.11 23.31 -19.17
CA PRO A 130 -32.26 24.13 -19.56
C PRO A 130 -32.07 25.59 -19.18
N ALA A 131 -32.63 26.51 -19.99
CA ALA A 131 -32.60 27.93 -19.71
C ALA A 131 -33.22 28.25 -18.34
N GLY A 132 -32.47 28.91 -17.46
CA GLY A 132 -32.91 29.32 -16.13
C GLY A 132 -32.65 28.32 -14.99
N SER A 133 -32.02 27.17 -15.26
CA SER A 133 -31.79 26.09 -14.28
C SER A 133 -30.67 26.35 -13.24
N GLY A 134 -29.90 27.43 -13.35
CA GLY A 134 -28.79 27.75 -12.45
C GLY A 134 -27.47 27.01 -12.76
N TYR A 135 -27.53 25.88 -13.47
CA TYR A 135 -26.38 25.15 -13.99
C TYR A 135 -25.78 25.86 -15.21
N SER A 136 -24.46 25.82 -15.32
CA SER A 136 -23.74 26.65 -16.30
C SER A 136 -23.05 25.93 -17.44
N GLN A 137 -22.81 24.63 -17.32
CA GLN A 137 -22.07 23.83 -18.30
C GLN A 137 -22.83 22.55 -18.62
N LYS A 138 -22.55 21.94 -19.78
CA LYS A 138 -23.13 20.64 -20.17
C LYS A 138 -22.45 19.44 -19.50
N ASN A 139 -21.19 19.59 -19.08
CA ASN A 139 -20.44 18.57 -18.37
C ASN A 139 -19.56 19.21 -17.27
N PHE A 140 -19.63 18.66 -16.08
CA PHE A 140 -18.78 18.95 -14.94
C PHE A 140 -17.88 17.74 -14.74
N CYS A 141 -16.55 17.92 -14.71
CA CYS A 141 -15.65 16.78 -14.66
C CYS A 141 -14.54 16.97 -13.63
N ASP A 142 -14.47 16.02 -12.70
CA ASP A 142 -13.53 16.00 -11.60
C ASP A 142 -12.52 14.87 -11.79
N LEU A 143 -11.24 15.24 -11.89
CA LEU A 143 -10.17 14.26 -11.79
C LEU A 143 -10.19 13.69 -10.38
N SER A 144 -10.26 12.37 -10.29
CA SER A 144 -10.26 11.60 -9.07
C SER A 144 -9.29 10.44 -9.25
N SER A 145 -8.31 10.32 -8.35
CA SER A 145 -7.28 9.29 -8.39
C SER A 145 -6.29 9.45 -9.55
N VAL A 146 -5.00 9.39 -9.23
CA VAL A 146 -3.91 9.46 -10.18
C VAL A 146 -2.97 8.29 -9.96
N TRP A 147 -2.55 7.65 -11.04
CA TRP A 147 -1.55 6.61 -11.08
C TRP A 147 -0.47 6.97 -12.09
N VAL A 148 0.79 6.74 -11.74
CA VAL A 148 1.92 7.04 -12.62
C VAL A 148 2.35 5.74 -13.31
N ASP A 149 2.30 5.72 -14.65
CA ASP A 149 2.68 4.54 -15.44
C ASP A 149 4.16 4.24 -15.25
N PRO A 150 4.52 3.07 -14.71
CA PRO A 150 5.91 2.74 -14.48
C PRO A 150 6.72 2.53 -15.77
N ASP A 151 6.08 2.40 -16.93
CA ASP A 151 6.76 2.23 -18.23
C ASP A 151 7.21 3.55 -18.86
N THR A 152 6.44 4.62 -18.66
CA THR A 152 6.63 5.90 -19.35
C THR A 152 6.84 7.08 -18.40
N GLY A 153 6.33 6.99 -17.17
CA GLY A 153 6.23 8.11 -16.24
C GLY A 153 5.03 9.02 -16.50
N ASP A 154 4.12 8.65 -17.41
CA ASP A 154 2.90 9.41 -17.68
C ASP A 154 1.91 9.25 -16.53
N TRP A 155 1.14 10.30 -16.28
CA TRP A 155 0.11 10.30 -15.25
C TRP A 155 -1.21 9.92 -15.87
N TYR A 156 -1.86 8.89 -15.33
CA TYR A 156 -3.21 8.47 -15.67
C TYR A 156 -4.13 8.81 -14.52
N GLY A 157 -5.35 9.24 -14.79
CA GLY A 157 -6.35 9.41 -13.75
C GLY A 157 -7.74 9.11 -14.25
N LEU A 158 -8.65 8.86 -13.30
CA LEU A 158 -10.06 8.67 -13.60
C LEU A 158 -10.77 10.01 -13.47
N VAL A 159 -11.74 10.25 -14.34
CA VAL A 159 -12.50 11.50 -14.36
C VAL A 159 -13.94 11.16 -14.11
N HIS A 160 -14.47 11.60 -12.97
CA HIS A 160 -15.91 11.58 -12.72
C HIS A 160 -16.53 12.67 -13.58
N ASN A 161 -17.43 12.29 -14.48
CA ASN A 161 -18.19 13.23 -15.27
C ASN A 161 -19.62 13.26 -14.78
N GLU A 162 -20.13 14.47 -14.68
CA GLU A 162 -21.46 14.83 -14.23
C GLU A 162 -22.08 15.69 -15.34
N PHE A 163 -22.87 15.05 -16.21
CA PHE A 163 -23.27 15.65 -17.48
C PHE A 163 -24.78 15.64 -17.68
N THR A 164 -25.23 16.45 -18.63
CA THR A 164 -26.65 16.81 -18.81
C THR A 164 -27.29 17.36 -17.52
N PRO A 165 -26.79 18.46 -16.94
CA PRO A 165 -27.10 18.79 -15.56
C PRO A 165 -28.48 19.43 -15.40
N GLU A 166 -29.33 18.78 -14.59
CA GLU A 166 -30.30 19.41 -13.69
C GLU A 166 -30.51 18.51 -12.46
N PRO A 167 -29.44 18.13 -11.72
CA PRO A 167 -29.47 17.09 -10.69
C PRO A 167 -30.53 17.30 -9.59
N PHE A 168 -30.90 18.56 -9.30
CA PHE A 168 -31.83 18.93 -8.23
C PHE A 168 -32.94 19.89 -8.68
N GLY A 169 -33.11 20.13 -9.97
CA GLY A 169 -34.02 21.17 -10.44
C GLY A 169 -35.49 20.75 -10.51
N SER A 170 -36.36 21.75 -10.45
CA SER A 170 -37.81 21.58 -10.35
C SER A 170 -38.47 21.02 -11.62
N ALA A 171 -37.75 20.89 -12.73
CA ALA A 171 -38.30 20.45 -14.02
C ALA A 171 -38.21 18.93 -14.27
N GLY A 172 -37.57 18.15 -13.39
CA GLY A 172 -37.63 16.68 -13.43
C GLY A 172 -36.73 15.99 -14.45
N PHE A 173 -35.69 16.68 -14.91
CA PHE A 173 -34.73 16.10 -15.84
C PHE A 173 -33.59 15.38 -15.12
N SER A 174 -33.10 14.32 -15.76
CA SER A 174 -32.05 13.43 -15.27
C SER A 174 -30.67 14.01 -15.53
N HIS A 175 -29.82 13.93 -14.50
CA HIS A 175 -28.37 14.04 -14.54
C HIS A 175 -27.80 12.63 -14.68
N TYR A 176 -26.66 12.50 -15.35
CA TYR A 176 -26.00 11.22 -15.55
C TYR A 176 -24.50 11.31 -15.27
N ASP A 177 -24.00 10.20 -14.74
CA ASP A 177 -22.59 10.03 -14.40
C ASP A 177 -21.91 9.03 -15.35
N SER A 178 -20.64 9.31 -15.64
CA SER A 178 -19.72 8.37 -16.27
C SER A 178 -18.31 8.55 -15.72
N ILE A 179 -17.47 7.53 -15.92
CA ILE A 179 -16.07 7.57 -15.52
C ILE A 179 -15.21 7.50 -16.78
N ASP A 180 -14.45 8.56 -17.04
CA ASP A 180 -13.49 8.64 -18.14
C ASP A 180 -12.04 8.43 -17.66
N VAL A 181 -11.13 8.28 -18.62
CA VAL A 181 -9.68 8.18 -18.39
C VAL A 181 -8.98 9.42 -18.94
N ALA A 182 -8.23 10.10 -18.07
CA ALA A 182 -7.35 11.20 -18.45
C ALA A 182 -5.88 10.78 -18.43
N VAL A 183 -5.10 11.29 -19.37
CA VAL A 183 -3.66 11.06 -19.47
C VAL A 183 -2.91 12.38 -19.58
N SER A 184 -1.82 12.51 -18.83
CA SER A 184 -0.87 13.61 -18.90
C SER A 184 0.53 13.05 -19.13
N THR A 185 1.19 13.49 -20.21
CA THR A 185 2.57 13.11 -20.54
C THR A 185 3.62 14.13 -20.07
N ASN A 186 3.21 15.12 -19.27
CA ASN A 186 4.08 16.21 -18.82
C ASN A 186 3.87 16.57 -17.33
N GLN A 187 3.67 15.53 -16.50
CA GLN A 187 3.57 15.62 -15.03
C GLN A 187 2.44 16.55 -14.56
N GLY A 188 1.22 16.28 -15.05
CA GLY A 188 -0.02 16.92 -14.63
C GLY A 188 -0.30 18.28 -15.25
N LYS A 189 0.61 18.84 -16.07
CA LYS A 189 0.46 20.19 -16.63
C LYS A 189 -0.63 20.26 -17.70
N VAL A 190 -0.67 19.30 -18.61
CA VAL A 190 -1.68 19.20 -19.67
C VAL A 190 -2.25 17.79 -19.67
N TRP A 191 -3.58 17.68 -19.74
CA TRP A 191 -4.28 16.41 -19.78
C TRP A 191 -5.13 16.27 -21.03
N SER A 192 -5.26 15.03 -21.49
CA SER A 192 -6.24 14.62 -22.49
C SER A 192 -7.18 13.61 -21.86
N ILE A 193 -8.50 13.84 -21.95
CA ILE A 193 -9.51 12.83 -21.61
C ILE A 193 -9.67 11.96 -22.85
N THR A 194 -9.30 10.68 -22.74
CA THR A 194 -9.03 9.80 -23.88
C THR A 194 -10.17 8.86 -24.23
N GLY A 195 -11.07 8.59 -23.28
CA GLY A 195 -12.22 7.69 -23.48
C GLY A 195 -12.86 7.27 -22.16
N HIS A 196 -13.92 6.47 -22.26
CA HIS A 196 -14.63 5.93 -21.11
C HIS A 196 -13.86 4.77 -20.46
N ALA A 197 -13.76 4.79 -19.13
CA ALA A 197 -13.44 3.61 -18.33
C ALA A 197 -14.71 2.80 -18.07
N ILE A 198 -15.74 3.46 -17.52
CA ILE A 198 -16.96 2.85 -17.01
C ILE A 198 -18.16 3.72 -17.38
N THR A 199 -19.23 3.10 -17.89
CA THR A 199 -20.50 3.78 -18.19
C THR A 199 -21.70 2.95 -17.76
N SER A 200 -22.80 3.65 -17.50
CA SER A 200 -24.11 3.08 -17.17
C SER A 200 -24.52 1.94 -18.13
N PRO A 201 -25.17 0.87 -17.64
CA PRO A 201 -25.86 -0.13 -18.47
C PRO A 201 -27.12 0.43 -19.15
N TYR A 202 -27.61 1.58 -18.69
CA TYR A 202 -28.82 2.24 -19.18
C TYR A 202 -28.51 3.53 -19.94
N SER A 203 -29.50 4.01 -20.70
CA SER A 203 -29.40 5.25 -21.48
C SER A 203 -28.97 6.43 -20.61
N THR A 204 -27.98 7.17 -21.07
CA THR A 204 -27.51 8.45 -20.51
C THR A 204 -28.02 9.64 -21.31
N GLN A 205 -28.95 9.40 -22.26
CA GLN A 205 -29.57 10.47 -23.01
C GLN A 205 -30.58 11.22 -22.12
N ARG A 206 -30.47 12.55 -22.08
CA ARG A 206 -31.40 13.42 -21.34
C ARG A 206 -32.84 13.17 -21.78
N GLY A 207 -33.69 12.84 -20.80
CA GLY A 207 -35.13 12.72 -21.03
C GLY A 207 -35.54 11.52 -21.88
N ASP A 208 -34.73 10.46 -21.93
CA ASP A 208 -35.06 9.22 -22.64
C ASP A 208 -36.20 8.45 -21.93
N ALA A 209 -37.42 8.93 -22.13
CA ALA A 209 -38.62 8.34 -21.56
C ALA A 209 -38.92 6.94 -22.14
N ALA A 210 -38.31 6.56 -23.26
CA ALA A 210 -38.45 5.22 -23.82
C ALA A 210 -37.61 4.22 -23.01
N ALA A 211 -36.36 4.58 -22.66
CA ALA A 211 -35.53 3.77 -21.78
C ALA A 211 -36.03 3.75 -20.33
N PHE A 212 -36.66 4.85 -19.88
CA PHE A 212 -37.22 4.98 -18.54
C PHE A 212 -38.72 5.31 -18.59
N PRO A 213 -39.61 4.35 -18.80
CA PRO A 213 -41.04 4.62 -18.98
C PRO A 213 -41.77 4.98 -17.67
N ASN A 214 -41.22 4.64 -16.51
CA ASN A 214 -41.90 4.75 -15.22
C ASN A 214 -41.46 5.97 -14.40
N SER A 215 -41.55 5.91 -13.07
CA SER A 215 -41.40 7.06 -12.16
C SER A 215 -39.97 7.26 -11.64
N THR A 216 -38.97 6.60 -12.21
CA THR A 216 -37.56 6.69 -11.78
C THR A 216 -36.61 7.00 -12.94
N TRP A 217 -35.45 7.58 -12.61
CA TRP A 217 -34.28 7.73 -13.46
C TRP A 217 -33.10 6.96 -12.85
N TYR A 218 -32.21 6.42 -13.68
CA TYR A 218 -30.91 5.89 -13.26
C TYR A 218 -29.83 6.94 -13.50
N TYR A 219 -29.06 7.26 -12.47
CA TYR A 219 -28.15 8.40 -12.44
C TYR A 219 -26.77 8.11 -13.04
N GLY A 220 -26.49 6.87 -13.45
CA GLY A 220 -25.20 6.48 -14.01
C GLY A 220 -24.13 6.20 -12.96
N ASP A 221 -22.89 6.06 -13.43
CA ASP A 221 -21.76 5.51 -12.67
C ASP A 221 -20.74 6.60 -12.34
N GLY A 222 -20.55 6.89 -11.05
CA GLY A 222 -19.72 8.01 -10.58
C GLY A 222 -19.21 7.85 -9.16
N ASP A 223 -18.72 8.94 -8.57
CA ASP A 223 -18.22 8.98 -7.19
C ASP A 223 -17.07 7.98 -6.89
N GLN A 224 -16.21 7.68 -7.87
CA GLN A 224 -15.29 6.55 -7.79
C GLN A 224 -14.12 6.67 -6.80
N ARG A 225 -13.58 5.51 -6.38
CA ARG A 225 -12.33 5.34 -5.63
C ARG A 225 -11.45 4.29 -6.30
N LEU A 226 -10.24 4.67 -6.70
CA LEU A 226 -9.24 3.76 -7.24
C LEU A 226 -8.44 3.08 -6.14
N PHE A 227 -8.33 1.77 -6.21
CA PHE A 227 -7.36 0.98 -5.47
C PHE A 227 -6.42 0.26 -6.42
N VAL A 228 -5.11 0.48 -6.26
CA VAL A 228 -4.05 -0.16 -7.07
C VAL A 228 -3.50 -1.32 -6.25
N ASP A 229 -3.94 -2.54 -6.52
CA ASP A 229 -3.60 -3.67 -5.67
C ASP A 229 -2.18 -4.20 -5.96
N PRO A 230 -1.25 -4.14 -4.99
CA PRO A 230 0.12 -4.63 -5.17
C PRO A 230 0.20 -6.16 -5.24
N ALA A 231 -0.84 -6.89 -4.81
CA ALA A 231 -0.84 -8.35 -4.77
C ALA A 231 -1.42 -8.99 -6.03
N SER A 232 -2.61 -8.56 -6.49
CA SER A 232 -3.28 -9.20 -7.64
C SER A 232 -2.84 -8.67 -9.01
N GLY A 233 -2.25 -7.46 -9.08
CA GLY A 233 -1.90 -6.84 -10.36
C GLY A 233 -3.09 -6.21 -11.10
N TYR A 234 -4.19 -5.92 -10.39
CA TYR A 234 -5.38 -5.24 -10.91
C TYR A 234 -5.56 -3.86 -10.28
N PHE A 235 -6.08 -2.94 -11.09
CA PHE A 235 -6.83 -1.79 -10.60
C PHE A 235 -8.21 -2.28 -10.17
N TYR A 236 -8.70 -1.79 -9.04
CA TYR A 236 -10.11 -1.86 -8.66
C TYR A 236 -10.66 -0.45 -8.55
N VAL A 237 -11.87 -0.24 -9.07
CA VAL A 237 -12.58 1.02 -9.00
C VAL A 237 -13.92 0.74 -8.35
N TYR A 238 -14.13 1.30 -7.16
CA TYR A 238 -15.39 1.23 -6.43
C TYR A 238 -16.14 2.51 -6.69
N TYR A 239 -17.38 2.40 -7.14
CA TYR A 239 -18.19 3.53 -7.59
C TYR A 239 -19.63 3.34 -7.18
N GLY A 240 -20.40 4.42 -7.23
CA GLY A 240 -21.82 4.43 -6.92
C GLY A 240 -22.67 4.66 -8.16
N SER A 241 -23.90 4.19 -8.10
CA SER A 241 -24.99 4.70 -8.94
C SER A 241 -26.16 5.15 -8.06
N ARG A 242 -27.02 6.03 -8.60
CA ARG A 242 -28.22 6.50 -7.89
C ARG A 242 -29.48 6.20 -8.67
N VAL A 243 -30.57 6.02 -7.96
CA VAL A 243 -31.91 5.89 -8.54
C VAL A 243 -32.76 7.02 -8.01
N ASN A 244 -33.18 7.91 -8.90
CA ASN A 244 -33.89 9.14 -8.53
C ASN A 244 -35.36 9.08 -8.93
N PRO A 245 -36.28 9.60 -8.10
CA PRO A 245 -37.66 9.78 -8.51
C PRO A 245 -37.74 10.87 -9.58
N LYS A 246 -38.63 10.70 -10.56
CA LYS A 246 -38.98 11.76 -11.51
C LYS A 246 -39.70 12.90 -10.79
N ALA A 247 -39.65 14.12 -11.34
CA ALA A 247 -40.39 15.23 -10.76
C ALA A 247 -41.87 14.90 -10.58
N GLY A 248 -42.40 15.25 -9.41
CA GLY A 248 -43.79 14.98 -9.04
C GLY A 248 -44.09 13.54 -8.62
N ALA A 249 -43.17 12.59 -8.77
CA ALA A 249 -43.38 11.20 -8.33
C ALA A 249 -43.26 11.01 -6.81
N GLY A 250 -42.54 11.92 -6.12
CA GLY A 250 -42.19 11.78 -4.71
C GLY A 250 -41.24 10.60 -4.44
N GLY A 251 -40.86 10.42 -3.18
CA GLY A 251 -39.98 9.33 -2.74
C GLY A 251 -38.54 9.74 -2.48
N SER A 252 -37.75 8.83 -1.90
CA SER A 252 -36.33 9.04 -1.61
C SER A 252 -35.41 8.76 -2.82
N VAL A 253 -34.12 9.06 -2.67
CA VAL A 253 -33.07 8.70 -3.63
C VAL A 253 -32.43 7.38 -3.19
N GLY A 254 -32.37 6.41 -4.10
CA GLY A 254 -31.64 5.16 -3.92
C GLY A 254 -30.15 5.33 -4.22
N GLY A 255 -29.31 4.46 -3.64
CA GLY A 255 -27.87 4.43 -3.91
C GLY A 255 -27.36 3.00 -3.94
N LEU A 256 -26.71 2.60 -5.03
CA LEU A 256 -26.20 1.26 -5.25
C LEU A 256 -24.68 1.28 -5.33
N ALA A 257 -24.04 0.25 -4.79
CA ALA A 257 -22.59 0.13 -4.73
C ALA A 257 -22.09 -0.84 -5.80
N HIS A 258 -21.07 -0.44 -6.55
CA HIS A 258 -20.53 -1.23 -7.66
C HIS A 258 -19.00 -1.26 -7.64
N VAL A 259 -18.45 -2.22 -8.39
CA VAL A 259 -17.01 -2.34 -8.58
C VAL A 259 -16.67 -2.82 -9.98
N ALA A 260 -15.59 -2.27 -10.52
CA ALA A 260 -14.96 -2.72 -11.75
C ALA A 260 -13.46 -2.94 -11.52
N ARG A 261 -12.84 -3.73 -12.39
CA ARG A 261 -11.39 -3.93 -12.37
C ARG A 261 -10.78 -3.94 -13.76
N ALA A 262 -9.50 -3.62 -13.85
CA ALA A 262 -8.70 -3.76 -15.06
C ALA A 262 -7.29 -4.25 -14.71
N PRO A 263 -6.63 -5.08 -15.54
CA PRO A 263 -5.23 -5.40 -15.33
C PRO A 263 -4.37 -4.14 -15.36
N ILE A 264 -3.44 -3.99 -14.42
CA ILE A 264 -2.58 -2.78 -14.36
C ILE A 264 -1.72 -2.65 -15.62
N SER A 265 -1.31 -3.78 -16.19
CA SER A 265 -0.60 -3.87 -17.47
C SER A 265 -1.37 -3.28 -18.65
N SER A 266 -2.70 -3.11 -18.54
CA SER A 266 -3.53 -2.48 -19.57
C SER A 266 -3.59 -0.96 -19.46
N LYS A 267 -2.97 -0.35 -18.43
CA LYS A 267 -2.79 1.11 -18.29
C LYS A 267 -4.10 1.89 -18.36
N MET A 268 -5.12 1.39 -17.66
CA MET A 268 -6.47 1.97 -17.64
C MET A 268 -7.14 2.09 -19.03
N ALA A 269 -6.63 1.43 -20.08
CA ALA A 269 -7.13 1.60 -21.43
C ALA A 269 -8.63 1.33 -21.54
N THR A 270 -9.31 2.14 -22.35
CA THR A 270 -10.72 1.94 -22.75
C THR A 270 -10.94 0.49 -23.19
N GLY A 271 -11.98 -0.15 -22.66
CA GLY A 271 -12.33 -1.54 -22.96
C GLY A 271 -11.53 -2.61 -22.20
N SER A 272 -10.56 -2.24 -21.37
CA SER A 272 -9.86 -3.19 -20.47
C SER A 272 -10.60 -3.45 -19.15
N TRP A 273 -11.59 -2.62 -18.83
CA TRP A 273 -12.36 -2.68 -17.61
C TRP A 273 -13.44 -3.75 -17.67
N GLN A 274 -13.58 -4.48 -16.56
CA GLN A 274 -14.63 -5.47 -16.34
C GLN A 274 -15.43 -5.12 -15.10
N LYS A 275 -16.76 -5.04 -15.22
CA LYS A 275 -17.68 -4.85 -14.09
C LYS A 275 -17.95 -6.18 -13.40
N TRP A 276 -18.17 -6.11 -12.08
CA TRP A 276 -18.63 -7.25 -11.29
C TRP A 276 -20.13 -7.43 -11.43
N TYR A 277 -20.55 -8.62 -11.86
CA TYR A 277 -21.95 -8.94 -12.07
C TYR A 277 -22.20 -10.41 -11.74
N ASN A 278 -23.24 -10.68 -10.94
CA ASN A 278 -23.67 -12.02 -10.58
C ASN A 278 -22.53 -12.94 -10.06
N GLY A 279 -21.63 -12.38 -9.25
CA GLY A 279 -20.50 -13.11 -8.69
C GLY A 279 -19.34 -13.38 -9.67
N ALA A 280 -19.28 -12.68 -10.80
CA ALA A 280 -18.22 -12.84 -11.79
C ALA A 280 -17.78 -11.52 -12.45
N TRP A 281 -16.56 -11.52 -13.00
CA TRP A 281 -15.97 -10.38 -13.75
C TRP A 281 -16.19 -10.57 -15.26
N THR A 282 -17.44 -10.48 -15.71
CA THR A 282 -17.83 -10.82 -17.09
C THR A 282 -18.33 -9.65 -17.91
N GLU A 283 -18.83 -8.61 -17.26
CA GLU A 283 -19.47 -7.48 -17.93
C GLU A 283 -18.43 -6.44 -18.35
N ALA A 284 -18.63 -5.80 -19.51
CA ALA A 284 -17.73 -4.77 -19.99
C ALA A 284 -17.84 -3.49 -19.14
N GLY A 285 -16.75 -2.75 -18.98
CA GLY A 285 -16.78 -1.43 -18.34
C GLY A 285 -17.79 -0.47 -18.99
N ILE A 286 -17.91 -0.51 -20.31
CA ILE A 286 -18.81 0.34 -21.08
C ILE A 286 -20.12 -0.41 -21.35
N GLY A 287 -21.22 0.08 -20.78
CA GLY A 287 -22.57 -0.43 -21.02
C GLY A 287 -22.85 -1.82 -20.44
N GLY A 288 -21.89 -2.42 -19.74
CA GLY A 288 -22.07 -3.71 -19.08
C GLY A 288 -22.93 -3.59 -17.84
N ARG A 289 -23.57 -4.70 -17.49
CA ARG A 289 -24.39 -4.80 -16.28
C ARG A 289 -23.53 -4.78 -15.02
N GLU A 290 -24.17 -4.47 -13.91
CA GLU A 290 -23.52 -4.36 -12.61
C GLU A 290 -24.46 -4.82 -11.51
N SER A 291 -23.92 -5.60 -10.58
CA SER A 291 -24.68 -6.01 -9.40
C SER A 291 -24.46 -5.01 -8.27
N ASN A 292 -25.50 -4.77 -7.48
CA ASN A 292 -25.36 -3.99 -6.26
C ASN A 292 -24.65 -4.82 -5.17
N MET A 293 -23.51 -4.32 -4.70
CA MET A 293 -22.72 -4.92 -3.64
C MET A 293 -23.37 -4.68 -2.27
N VAL A 294 -23.42 -5.73 -1.46
CA VAL A 294 -23.93 -5.66 -0.08
C VAL A 294 -23.02 -6.44 0.86
N PRO A 295 -23.07 -6.17 2.19
CA PRO A 295 -22.29 -6.95 3.14
C PRO A 295 -22.63 -8.45 3.05
N ALA A 296 -21.59 -9.28 3.05
CA ALA A 296 -21.74 -10.72 3.14
C ALA A 296 -22.18 -11.10 4.57
N THR A 297 -23.32 -11.79 4.67
CA THR A 297 -23.88 -12.26 5.94
C THR A 297 -24.43 -13.67 5.78
N THR A 298 -24.84 -14.31 6.87
CA THR A 298 -25.53 -15.61 6.79
C THR A 298 -26.81 -15.53 5.95
N ALA A 299 -27.50 -14.39 5.96
CA ALA A 299 -28.70 -14.16 5.16
C ALA A 299 -28.40 -13.77 3.70
N GLN A 300 -27.23 -13.18 3.45
CA GLN A 300 -26.77 -12.73 2.13
C GLN A 300 -25.33 -13.23 1.88
N PRO A 301 -25.11 -14.54 1.67
CA PRO A 301 -23.77 -15.12 1.59
C PRO A 301 -23.05 -14.82 0.26
N SER A 302 -23.78 -14.28 -0.72
CA SER A 302 -23.28 -13.88 -2.04
C SER A 302 -22.43 -12.61 -1.98
N GLY A 303 -22.73 -11.67 -1.08
CA GLY A 303 -22.11 -10.33 -1.05
C GLY A 303 -22.64 -9.36 -2.11
N TYR A 304 -23.75 -9.72 -2.77
CA TYR A 304 -24.46 -8.87 -3.73
C TYR A 304 -25.95 -9.24 -3.72
N THR A 305 -26.82 -8.29 -4.08
CA THR A 305 -28.26 -8.54 -4.23
C THR A 305 -28.54 -9.52 -5.37
N PRO A 306 -29.55 -10.41 -5.26
CA PRO A 306 -29.95 -11.22 -6.39
C PRO A 306 -30.18 -10.35 -7.63
N VAL A 307 -29.72 -10.82 -8.80
CA VAL A 307 -29.80 -10.04 -10.06
C VAL A 307 -31.24 -9.66 -10.43
N ALA A 308 -32.22 -10.46 -10.03
CA ALA A 308 -33.64 -10.15 -10.24
C ALA A 308 -34.12 -8.94 -9.41
N ASP A 309 -33.36 -8.56 -8.38
CA ASP A 309 -33.63 -7.44 -7.49
C ASP A 309 -32.74 -6.23 -7.84
N ASP A 310 -31.82 -6.34 -8.80
CA ASP A 310 -31.08 -5.18 -9.34
C ASP A 310 -32.07 -4.21 -10.02
N TYR A 311 -31.71 -2.92 -10.10
CA TYR A 311 -32.61 -1.90 -10.65
C TYR A 311 -33.06 -2.25 -12.08
N ASP A 312 -34.38 -2.18 -12.33
CA ASP A 312 -34.99 -2.31 -13.65
C ASP A 312 -35.85 -1.06 -13.96
N PRO A 313 -35.57 -0.31 -15.04
CA PRO A 313 -36.37 0.86 -15.43
C PRO A 313 -37.84 0.52 -15.77
N ALA A 314 -38.17 -0.75 -16.03
CA ALA A 314 -39.53 -1.22 -16.25
C ALA A 314 -40.37 -1.32 -14.96
N ASN A 315 -39.74 -1.25 -13.78
CA ASN A 315 -40.47 -1.27 -12.51
C ASN A 315 -41.37 -0.04 -12.34
N THR A 316 -42.60 -0.28 -11.90
CA THR A 316 -43.60 0.77 -11.65
C THR A 316 -43.46 1.37 -10.26
N GLY A 317 -43.87 2.63 -10.10
CA GLY A 317 -43.81 3.33 -8.81
C GLY A 317 -42.50 4.09 -8.62
N ASN A 318 -42.46 4.95 -7.61
CA ASN A 318 -41.26 5.68 -7.22
C ASN A 318 -40.29 4.77 -6.42
N VAL A 319 -39.11 5.30 -6.09
CA VAL A 319 -38.05 4.56 -5.38
C VAL A 319 -38.57 3.86 -4.12
N ASP A 320 -39.27 4.58 -3.24
CA ASP A 320 -39.78 4.02 -1.98
C ASP A 320 -40.80 2.90 -2.22
N ALA A 321 -41.66 3.04 -3.22
CA ALA A 321 -42.64 2.02 -3.59
C ALA A 321 -41.96 0.76 -4.15
N GLN A 322 -40.92 0.92 -4.98
CA GLN A 322 -40.14 -0.21 -5.50
C GLN A 322 -39.38 -0.94 -4.38
N ILE A 323 -38.80 -0.19 -3.42
CA ILE A 323 -38.16 -0.78 -2.23
C ILE A 323 -39.18 -1.55 -1.39
N ALA A 324 -40.35 -0.96 -1.11
CA ALA A 324 -41.40 -1.62 -0.35
C ALA A 324 -41.95 -2.88 -1.05
N ALA A 325 -41.90 -2.92 -2.39
CA ALA A 325 -42.29 -4.07 -3.21
C ALA A 325 -41.18 -5.13 -3.36
N GLY A 326 -39.96 -4.88 -2.86
CA GLY A 326 -38.80 -5.76 -3.05
C GLY A 326 -38.27 -5.78 -4.49
N GLN A 327 -38.54 -4.73 -5.27
CA GLN A 327 -38.11 -4.60 -6.67
C GLN A 327 -36.87 -3.71 -6.86
N LEU A 328 -36.41 -3.12 -5.76
CA LEU A 328 -35.21 -2.28 -5.70
C LEU A 328 -34.63 -2.41 -4.28
N PRO A 329 -33.33 -2.67 -4.10
CA PRO A 329 -32.72 -2.62 -2.77
C PRO A 329 -32.74 -1.20 -2.18
N ALA A 330 -32.75 -1.14 -0.85
CA ALA A 330 -32.45 0.10 -0.13
C ALA A 330 -31.00 0.55 -0.39
N LYS A 331 -30.67 1.80 -0.02
CA LYS A 331 -29.32 2.34 -0.16
C LYS A 331 -28.27 1.37 0.41
N ALA A 332 -27.29 1.03 -0.40
CA ALA A 332 -26.28 0.04 -0.06
C ALA A 332 -25.39 0.49 1.11
N ASP A 333 -25.13 -0.42 2.03
CA ASP A 333 -24.19 -0.20 3.14
C ASP A 333 -22.73 0.02 2.68
N LEU A 334 -22.40 -0.40 1.45
CA LEU A 334 -21.06 -0.35 0.87
C LEU A 334 -20.89 0.79 -0.16
N PHE A 335 -21.83 1.74 -0.20
CA PHE A 335 -21.84 2.84 -1.17
C PHE A 335 -20.56 3.67 -1.08
N VAL A 336 -19.87 3.83 -2.22
CA VAL A 336 -18.65 4.66 -2.39
C VAL A 336 -17.56 4.32 -1.36
N MET A 337 -17.05 3.10 -1.45
CA MET A 337 -16.07 2.56 -0.51
C MET A 337 -14.64 2.99 -0.82
N ASN A 338 -13.91 3.42 0.20
CA ASN A 338 -12.44 3.55 0.17
C ASN A 338 -11.81 2.23 0.59
N ILE A 339 -10.75 1.80 -0.10
CA ILE A 339 -10.10 0.51 0.13
C ILE A 339 -8.61 0.69 0.41
N THR A 340 -8.09 -0.07 1.37
CA THR A 340 -6.65 -0.26 1.59
C THR A 340 -6.36 -1.70 2.03
N TYR A 341 -5.11 -2.14 1.93
CA TYR A 341 -4.67 -3.40 2.53
C TYR A 341 -4.10 -3.13 3.93
N ASP A 342 -4.73 -3.70 4.96
CA ASP A 342 -4.23 -3.65 6.33
C ASP A 342 -3.26 -4.83 6.55
N ALA A 343 -1.96 -4.52 6.66
CA ALA A 343 -0.92 -5.51 6.80
C ALA A 343 -0.90 -6.18 8.19
N TYR A 344 -1.52 -5.57 9.21
CA TYR A 344 -1.62 -6.15 10.55
C TYR A 344 -2.70 -7.22 10.60
N LEU A 345 -3.84 -6.97 9.94
CA LEU A 345 -4.94 -7.92 9.84
C LEU A 345 -4.72 -8.95 8.72
N GLY A 346 -3.90 -8.61 7.72
CA GLY A 346 -3.74 -9.44 6.52
C GLY A 346 -5.01 -9.46 5.66
N LEU A 347 -5.77 -8.36 5.68
CA LEU A 347 -7.06 -8.21 5.01
C LEU A 347 -7.12 -6.90 4.23
N TYR A 348 -7.93 -6.87 3.19
CA TYR A 348 -8.37 -5.61 2.61
C TYR A 348 -9.47 -5.03 3.50
N ILE A 349 -9.35 -3.76 3.87
CA ILE A 349 -10.36 -3.05 4.65
C ILE A 349 -11.05 -2.00 3.79
N GLY A 350 -12.35 -1.83 4.04
CA GLY A 350 -13.25 -0.97 3.31
C GLY A 350 -13.97 0.01 4.24
N GLU A 351 -13.98 1.29 3.87
CA GLU A 351 -14.70 2.35 4.57
C GLU A 351 -15.65 3.06 3.60
N PRO A 352 -16.95 2.70 3.60
CA PRO A 352 -17.97 3.33 2.76
C PRO A 352 -18.48 4.64 3.34
N GLU A 353 -19.25 5.39 2.56
CA GLU A 353 -20.06 6.50 3.05
C GLU A 353 -21.02 6.00 4.15
N VAL A 354 -21.37 6.86 5.11
CA VAL A 354 -22.47 6.57 6.02
C VAL A 354 -23.81 6.50 5.27
N VAL A 355 -24.66 5.54 5.64
CA VAL A 355 -25.90 5.28 4.90
C VAL A 355 -26.85 6.49 4.98
N SER A 356 -27.03 7.08 6.16
CA SER A 356 -27.93 8.23 6.34
C SER A 356 -27.59 9.09 7.55
N GLY A 357 -27.61 10.41 7.40
CA GLY A 357 -27.46 11.35 8.52
C GLY A 357 -26.09 11.23 9.20
N VAL A 358 -26.06 11.48 10.52
CA VAL A 358 -24.84 11.42 11.34
C VAL A 358 -24.80 10.10 12.11
N GLN A 359 -23.84 9.23 11.79
CA GLN A 359 -23.73 7.88 12.36
C GLN A 359 -22.27 7.51 12.65
N SER A 360 -22.06 6.42 13.40
CA SER A 360 -20.73 5.83 13.53
C SER A 360 -20.28 5.26 12.19
N GLN A 361 -19.00 5.42 11.90
CA GLN A 361 -18.41 5.00 10.64
C GLN A 361 -18.10 3.51 10.70
N ARG A 362 -18.64 2.74 9.74
CA ARG A 362 -18.45 1.29 9.66
C ARG A 362 -17.21 0.93 8.86
N PHE A 363 -16.57 -0.15 9.28
CA PHE A 363 -15.42 -0.76 8.59
C PHE A 363 -15.75 -2.19 8.22
N TYR A 364 -15.45 -2.55 6.97
CA TYR A 364 -15.64 -3.88 6.41
C TYR A 364 -14.31 -4.48 6.00
N ALA A 365 -14.25 -5.80 5.82
CA ALA A 365 -13.08 -6.45 5.28
C ALA A 365 -13.38 -7.64 4.38
N THR A 366 -12.40 -7.94 3.52
CA THR A 366 -12.33 -9.16 2.71
C THR A 366 -10.87 -9.65 2.64
N ASP A 367 -10.67 -10.95 2.52
CA ASP A 367 -9.37 -11.56 2.25
C ASP A 367 -9.08 -11.69 0.74
N ASP A 368 -10.11 -11.54 -0.10
CA ASP A 368 -10.02 -11.72 -1.55
C ASP A 368 -10.94 -10.75 -2.32
N LEU A 369 -10.33 -9.71 -2.89
CA LEU A 369 -11.00 -8.73 -3.75
C LEU A 369 -11.62 -9.36 -5.01
N SER A 370 -11.22 -10.57 -5.43
CA SER A 370 -11.83 -11.21 -6.60
C SER A 370 -13.24 -11.70 -6.36
N THR A 371 -13.66 -11.84 -5.09
CA THR A 371 -14.98 -12.36 -4.68
C THR A 371 -15.95 -11.29 -4.20
N GLN A 372 -15.43 -10.12 -3.80
CA GLN A 372 -16.21 -8.98 -3.31
C GLN A 372 -17.10 -9.29 -2.10
N LYS A 373 -16.76 -10.30 -1.30
CA LYS A 373 -17.47 -10.61 -0.05
C LYS A 373 -16.92 -9.78 1.10
N TRP A 374 -17.63 -8.71 1.45
CA TRP A 374 -17.25 -7.78 2.50
C TRP A 374 -17.98 -8.07 3.81
N TYR A 375 -17.23 -8.29 4.89
CA TYR A 375 -17.77 -8.61 6.21
C TYR A 375 -17.57 -7.43 7.16
N LEU A 376 -18.59 -7.08 7.94
CA LEU A 376 -18.50 -6.00 8.93
C LEU A 376 -17.50 -6.37 10.02
N LEU A 377 -16.49 -5.52 10.24
CA LEU A 377 -15.56 -5.62 11.35
C LEU A 377 -16.10 -4.93 12.61
N GLY A 378 -16.71 -3.76 12.43
CA GLY A 378 -17.22 -2.93 13.51
C GLY A 378 -17.42 -1.49 13.08
N ASP A 379 -17.61 -0.59 14.05
CA ASP A 379 -17.77 0.84 13.80
C ASP A 379 -17.04 1.70 14.84
N THR A 380 -16.92 2.99 14.55
CA THR A 380 -16.18 3.97 15.38
C THR A 380 -16.85 4.34 16.71
N GLY A 381 -17.99 3.75 17.05
CA GLY A 381 -18.69 3.96 18.31
C GLY A 381 -19.15 5.40 18.54
N SER A 382 -18.47 6.10 19.45
CA SER A 382 -18.84 7.47 19.84
C SER A 382 -18.47 8.52 18.80
N TYR A 383 -17.46 8.26 17.97
CA TYR A 383 -17.15 9.13 16.83
C TYR A 383 -18.23 8.94 15.77
N LYS A 384 -18.86 10.05 15.36
CA LYS A 384 -19.92 10.07 14.36
C LYS A 384 -19.66 11.14 13.32
N SER A 385 -20.05 10.84 12.09
CA SER A 385 -19.86 11.72 10.93
C SER A 385 -20.99 11.49 9.94
N ALA A 386 -21.23 12.48 9.08
CA ALA A 386 -22.07 12.37 7.89
C ALA A 386 -21.26 12.15 6.60
N SER A 387 -19.93 12.11 6.69
CA SER A 387 -19.00 12.41 5.59
C SER A 387 -19.08 11.54 4.35
N TRP A 388 -18.87 12.17 3.18
CA TRP A 388 -18.95 11.53 1.85
C TRP A 388 -17.59 11.37 1.14
N TYR A 389 -16.62 12.25 1.42
CA TYR A 389 -15.27 12.16 0.85
C TYR A 389 -14.26 11.81 1.94
N ARG A 390 -13.77 10.57 1.85
CA ARG A 390 -12.82 9.97 2.80
C ARG A 390 -11.69 9.29 2.05
N TRP A 391 -10.58 9.03 2.73
CA TRP A 391 -9.47 8.21 2.23
C TRP A 391 -8.55 7.80 3.38
N PHE A 392 -7.75 6.77 3.14
CA PHE A 392 -6.77 6.27 4.11
C PHE A 392 -5.37 6.82 3.85
N LEU A 393 -4.58 6.93 4.91
CA LEU A 393 -3.12 6.95 4.83
C LEU A 393 -2.49 6.13 5.95
N ASP A 394 -1.34 5.51 5.64
CA ASP A 394 -0.51 4.90 6.67
C ASP A 394 -0.01 5.96 7.64
N GLY A 395 -0.21 5.71 8.94
CA GLY A 395 0.10 6.69 9.98
C GLY A 395 1.59 6.99 10.15
N ALA A 396 2.48 6.11 9.68
CA ALA A 396 3.92 6.30 9.84
C ALA A 396 4.58 7.08 8.68
N ASN A 397 4.02 7.03 7.47
CA ASN A 397 4.59 7.71 6.31
C ASN A 397 3.77 8.93 5.82
N THR A 398 2.44 8.90 5.98
CA THR A 398 1.47 9.85 5.40
C THR A 398 1.69 10.14 3.90
N THR A 399 2.25 9.18 3.16
CA THR A 399 2.57 9.25 1.72
C THR A 399 1.85 8.20 0.88
N SER A 400 1.25 7.19 1.49
CA SER A 400 0.60 6.08 0.78
C SER A 400 -0.73 5.67 1.40
N SER A 401 -1.69 5.38 0.53
CA SER A 401 -3.02 4.83 0.86
C SER A 401 -3.14 3.34 0.53
N THR A 402 -2.17 2.75 -0.17
CA THR A 402 -2.28 1.38 -0.70
C THR A 402 -2.18 0.30 0.37
N ILE A 403 -1.27 0.49 1.34
CA ILE A 403 -1.06 -0.43 2.45
C ILE A 403 -0.93 0.40 3.72
N VAL A 404 -1.61 -0.03 4.78
CA VAL A 404 -1.53 0.57 6.12
C VAL A 404 -1.10 -0.47 7.16
N GLY A 405 -0.52 0.01 8.26
CA GLY A 405 -0.34 -0.81 9.46
C GLY A 405 -1.57 -0.82 10.37
N LYS A 406 -1.43 -1.47 11.53
CA LYS A 406 -2.45 -1.61 12.59
C LYS A 406 -3.21 -0.32 12.94
N SER A 407 -2.49 0.80 12.92
CA SER A 407 -3.04 2.13 13.18
C SER A 407 -2.79 3.01 11.95
N PHE A 408 -3.83 3.68 11.49
CA PHE A 408 -3.82 4.46 10.25
C PHE A 408 -4.71 5.69 10.39
N ARG A 409 -4.64 6.58 9.39
CA ARG A 409 -5.49 7.77 9.35
C ARG A 409 -6.63 7.57 8.37
N SER A 410 -7.84 7.85 8.81
CA SER A 410 -9.01 8.04 7.94
C SER A 410 -9.34 9.54 7.88
N TYR A 411 -9.25 10.10 6.68
CA TYR A 411 -9.49 11.51 6.40
C TYR A 411 -10.93 11.77 6.00
N CYS A 412 -11.37 13.01 6.18
CA CYS A 412 -12.70 13.51 5.87
C CYS A 412 -12.62 14.93 5.29
N SER A 413 -13.21 15.17 4.10
CA SER A 413 -13.32 16.53 3.55
C SER A 413 -14.52 17.30 4.10
N PHE A 414 -15.73 16.73 4.01
CA PHE A 414 -16.98 17.38 4.40
C PHE A 414 -17.84 16.47 5.27
N GLY A 415 -18.72 17.05 6.09
CA GLY A 415 -19.62 16.30 6.98
C GLY A 415 -18.87 15.52 8.06
N CYS A 416 -17.73 16.03 8.52
CA CYS A 416 -16.89 15.38 9.53
C CYS A 416 -17.55 15.43 10.92
N SER A 417 -16.80 15.10 11.98
CA SER A 417 -17.38 15.16 13.32
C SER A 417 -17.89 16.58 13.63
N ASN A 418 -19.02 16.66 14.33
CA ASN A 418 -19.68 17.93 14.68
C ASN A 418 -19.94 18.87 13.49
N ASP A 419 -20.22 18.31 12.31
CA ASP A 419 -20.50 19.05 11.07
C ASP A 419 -19.34 19.94 10.60
N THR A 420 -18.11 19.54 10.96
CA THR A 420 -16.89 20.22 10.50
C THR A 420 -16.49 19.80 9.09
N SER A 421 -15.58 20.57 8.48
CA SER A 421 -14.92 20.22 7.23
C SER A 421 -13.43 20.11 7.47
N GLY A 422 -12.79 19.13 6.85
CA GLY A 422 -11.36 18.91 6.95
C GLY A 422 -10.93 18.37 8.31
N GLU A 423 -11.11 17.07 8.48
CA GLU A 423 -10.69 16.33 9.68
C GLU A 423 -9.97 15.05 9.27
N TYR A 424 -9.11 14.52 10.13
CA TYR A 424 -8.72 13.12 10.09
C TYR A 424 -8.88 12.48 11.47
N THR A 425 -9.07 11.17 11.48
CA THR A 425 -9.10 10.33 12.67
C THR A 425 -7.94 9.35 12.64
N ASN A 426 -7.23 9.17 13.75
CA ASN A 426 -6.33 8.04 13.92
C ASN A 426 -7.18 6.85 14.36
N VAL A 427 -7.27 5.85 13.49
CA VAL A 427 -8.07 4.65 13.67
C VAL A 427 -7.14 3.47 13.96
N THR A 428 -7.50 2.66 14.94
CA THR A 428 -6.84 1.37 15.20
C THR A 428 -7.88 0.26 15.08
N ILE A 429 -7.55 -0.79 14.32
CA ILE A 429 -8.36 -1.99 14.24
C ILE A 429 -7.59 -3.16 14.85
N THR A 430 -8.20 -3.85 15.82
CA THR A 430 -7.62 -5.03 16.45
C THR A 430 -8.52 -6.24 16.30
N SER A 431 -7.93 -7.44 16.38
CA SER A 431 -8.67 -8.70 16.40
C SER A 431 -8.26 -9.52 17.62
N THR A 432 -9.22 -10.26 18.17
CA THR A 432 -8.96 -11.28 19.21
C THR A 432 -8.17 -12.48 18.67
N VAL A 433 -8.12 -12.65 17.34
CA VAL A 433 -7.35 -13.69 16.66
C VAL A 433 -6.27 -13.00 15.84
N ALA A 434 -5.01 -13.29 16.16
CA ALA A 434 -3.89 -12.74 15.40
C ALA A 434 -3.90 -13.26 13.96
N ALA A 435 -3.67 -12.36 13.01
CA ALA A 435 -3.48 -12.74 11.61
C ALA A 435 -2.27 -13.67 11.47
N PRO A 436 -2.30 -14.67 10.57
CA PRO A 436 -1.13 -15.47 10.27
C PRO A 436 0.02 -14.57 9.80
N SER A 437 1.14 -14.61 10.51
CA SER A 437 2.34 -13.87 10.08
C SER A 437 2.84 -14.43 8.75
N PRO A 438 3.19 -13.58 7.76
CA PRO A 438 3.74 -14.04 6.48
C PRO A 438 5.13 -14.67 6.63
N VAL A 439 5.78 -14.47 7.79
CA VAL A 439 7.09 -15.02 8.14
C VAL A 439 7.10 -15.53 9.57
N ASP A 440 7.80 -16.64 9.81
CA ASP A 440 8.16 -17.07 11.16
C ASP A 440 9.41 -16.30 11.60
N THR A 441 9.25 -15.38 12.55
CA THR A 441 10.30 -14.47 13.04
C THR A 441 11.37 -15.16 13.88
N THR A 442 11.19 -16.44 14.22
CA THR A 442 12.22 -17.25 14.89
C THR A 442 13.26 -17.82 13.92
N ARG A 443 13.08 -17.58 12.61
CA ARG A 443 13.94 -18.10 11.54
C ARG A 443 14.63 -16.97 10.77
N SER A 444 15.80 -17.30 10.23
CA SER A 444 16.46 -16.53 9.19
C SER A 444 16.04 -17.03 7.81
N TYR A 445 16.03 -16.15 6.82
CA TYR A 445 15.62 -16.48 5.45
C TYR A 445 16.65 -16.03 4.42
N THR A 446 16.78 -16.81 3.36
CA THR A 446 17.25 -16.30 2.06
C THR A 446 16.07 -15.71 1.29
N ILE A 447 16.24 -14.51 0.73
CA ILE A 447 15.21 -13.82 -0.08
C ILE A 447 15.55 -13.98 -1.56
N GLY A 448 14.86 -14.90 -2.23
CA GLY A 448 15.06 -15.20 -3.65
C GLY A 448 14.00 -14.56 -4.54
N ASN A 449 14.14 -14.67 -5.87
CA ASN A 449 13.08 -14.29 -6.82
C ASN A 449 12.88 -15.30 -7.97
N GLY A 450 11.94 -15.01 -8.86
CA GLY A 450 11.60 -15.85 -10.01
C GLY A 450 12.70 -15.98 -11.07
N ASP A 451 13.70 -15.09 -11.06
CA ASP A 451 14.86 -15.11 -11.98
C ASP A 451 16.09 -15.79 -11.35
N ASN A 452 15.88 -16.59 -10.29
CA ASN A 452 16.94 -17.28 -9.53
C ASN A 452 18.02 -16.30 -9.01
N ARG A 453 17.60 -15.11 -8.58
CA ARG A 453 18.45 -14.15 -7.87
C ARG A 453 18.23 -14.27 -6.37
N LEU A 454 19.28 -14.02 -5.60
CA LEU A 454 19.26 -13.99 -4.13
C LEU A 454 19.75 -12.64 -3.61
N LEU A 455 19.02 -12.02 -2.68
CA LEU A 455 19.41 -10.76 -2.05
C LEU A 455 20.63 -10.97 -1.13
N ALA A 456 21.65 -10.13 -1.30
CA ALA A 456 22.84 -10.15 -0.46
C ALA A 456 23.32 -8.75 -0.08
N GLN A 457 23.99 -8.65 1.07
CA GLN A 457 24.80 -7.49 1.41
C GLN A 457 26.20 -7.61 0.77
N VAL A 458 26.70 -6.51 0.21
CA VAL A 458 28.08 -6.44 -0.28
C VAL A 458 29.06 -6.44 0.89
N SER A 459 30.01 -7.37 0.89
CA SER A 459 31.01 -7.50 1.96
C SER A 459 31.75 -6.19 2.23
N GLY A 460 31.85 -5.81 3.50
CA GLY A 460 32.57 -4.61 3.95
C GLY A 460 31.86 -3.28 3.64
N GLY A 461 30.61 -3.28 3.17
CA GLY A 461 29.86 -2.07 2.86
C GLY A 461 28.38 -2.17 3.18
N SER A 462 27.66 -1.06 2.99
CA SER A 462 26.22 -0.96 3.20
C SER A 462 25.38 -1.31 1.96
N ALA A 463 26.02 -1.45 0.80
CA ALA A 463 25.31 -1.71 -0.45
C ALA A 463 24.65 -3.09 -0.44
N THR A 464 23.47 -3.18 -1.03
CA THR A 464 22.83 -4.47 -1.35
C THR A 464 23.09 -4.83 -2.81
N THR A 465 22.98 -6.12 -3.09
CA THR A 465 23.17 -6.70 -4.42
C THR A 465 22.25 -7.91 -4.57
N SER A 466 22.21 -8.48 -5.77
CA SER A 466 21.66 -9.82 -5.97
C SER A 466 22.69 -10.74 -6.63
N VAL A 467 22.67 -12.03 -6.28
CA VAL A 467 23.61 -13.04 -6.79
C VAL A 467 22.86 -14.21 -7.44
N ALA A 468 23.50 -14.89 -8.39
CA ALA A 468 22.90 -16.01 -9.14
C ALA A 468 22.88 -17.33 -8.36
N SER A 469 23.77 -17.46 -7.38
CA SER A 469 23.94 -18.67 -6.58
C SER A 469 24.39 -18.26 -5.18
N GLY A 470 23.67 -18.71 -4.16
CA GLY A 470 24.06 -18.48 -2.77
C GLY A 470 25.37 -19.20 -2.45
N THR A 471 26.20 -18.55 -1.65
CA THR A 471 27.43 -19.11 -1.06
C THR A 471 27.16 -19.74 0.30
N GLY A 472 25.97 -19.53 0.89
CA GLY A 472 25.63 -19.94 2.25
C GLY A 472 26.09 -18.93 3.32
N SER A 473 26.68 -17.82 2.88
CA SER A 473 27.11 -16.71 3.74
C SER A 473 25.95 -16.11 4.53
N ASN A 474 26.23 -15.63 5.74
CA ASN A 474 25.25 -14.88 6.53
C ASN A 474 24.94 -13.50 5.92
N LEU A 475 25.76 -13.01 4.99
CA LEU A 475 25.45 -11.80 4.20
C LEU A 475 24.29 -12.02 3.21
N GLU A 476 23.89 -13.26 2.96
CA GLU A 476 22.76 -13.64 2.09
C GLU A 476 21.50 -14.01 2.91
N LYS A 477 21.59 -13.96 4.24
CA LYS A 477 20.52 -14.35 5.16
C LYS A 477 19.95 -13.13 5.87
N TRP A 478 18.65 -13.15 6.11
CA TRP A 478 17.87 -12.02 6.58
C TRP A 478 16.93 -12.44 7.71
N ASN A 479 16.94 -11.67 8.80
CA ASN A 479 16.06 -11.86 9.94
C ASN A 479 14.90 -10.87 9.86
N PHE A 480 13.71 -11.31 10.24
CA PHE A 480 12.51 -10.48 10.27
C PHE A 480 12.12 -10.20 11.72
N THR A 481 12.08 -8.92 12.09
CA THR A 481 11.60 -8.46 13.39
C THR A 481 10.30 -7.71 13.18
N SER A 482 9.21 -8.17 13.80
CA SER A 482 7.92 -7.47 13.71
C SER A 482 7.97 -6.13 14.44
N ASN A 483 7.34 -5.10 13.86
CA ASN A 483 7.04 -3.84 14.54
C ASN A 483 5.69 -3.87 15.27
N ASN A 484 5.03 -5.04 15.34
CA ASN A 484 3.71 -5.25 15.95
C ASN A 484 2.56 -4.46 15.31
N ASP A 485 2.73 -4.06 14.05
CA ASP A 485 1.74 -3.31 13.28
C ASP A 485 1.54 -3.82 11.85
N GLY A 486 1.98 -5.06 11.58
CA GLY A 486 1.97 -5.66 10.23
C GLY A 486 3.23 -5.38 9.40
N SER A 487 4.04 -4.39 9.80
CA SER A 487 5.35 -4.14 9.19
C SER A 487 6.47 -4.89 9.91
N PHE A 488 7.58 -5.06 9.20
CA PHE A 488 8.78 -5.73 9.65
C PHE A 488 10.02 -4.86 9.44
N ARG A 489 10.99 -5.03 10.31
CA ARG A 489 12.39 -4.70 10.02
C ARG A 489 13.09 -5.95 9.52
N ILE A 490 13.82 -5.80 8.43
CA ILE A 490 14.55 -6.90 7.79
C ILE A 490 16.03 -6.61 8.00
N THR A 491 16.72 -7.40 8.82
CA THR A 491 18.14 -7.19 9.13
C THR A 491 19.01 -8.28 8.53
N ASN A 492 20.20 -7.90 8.07
CA ASN A 492 21.16 -8.88 7.60
C ASN A 492 21.66 -9.75 8.77
N ALA A 493 21.73 -11.08 8.58
CA ALA A 493 22.11 -11.99 9.65
C ALA A 493 23.58 -11.86 10.08
N SER A 494 24.47 -11.37 9.20
CA SER A 494 25.88 -11.17 9.53
C SER A 494 26.13 -9.87 10.29
N THR A 495 25.46 -8.78 9.91
CA THR A 495 25.77 -7.43 10.40
C THR A 495 24.70 -6.85 11.31
N GLY A 496 23.50 -7.43 11.33
CA GLY A 496 22.30 -6.90 12.01
C GLY A 496 21.85 -5.54 11.50
N GLN A 497 22.41 -5.07 10.38
CA GLN A 497 22.02 -3.81 9.77
C GLN A 497 20.69 -4.00 9.03
N ALA A 498 19.81 -3.01 9.18
CA ALA A 498 18.46 -3.03 8.64
C ALA A 498 18.46 -2.59 7.17
N LEU A 499 17.88 -3.43 6.32
CA LEU A 499 17.58 -3.16 4.92
C LEU A 499 16.61 -1.98 4.84
N GLY A 500 16.89 -1.02 3.97
CA GLY A 500 15.98 0.11 3.78
C GLY A 500 16.46 1.10 2.73
N VAL A 501 15.71 2.18 2.62
CA VAL A 501 16.11 3.40 1.91
C VAL A 501 16.24 4.53 2.93
N ASP A 502 17.00 5.58 2.61
CA ASP A 502 17.02 6.78 3.45
C ASP A 502 15.63 7.44 3.42
N SER A 503 15.07 7.80 4.57
CA SER A 503 13.79 8.50 4.66
C SER A 503 13.95 9.99 4.96
N GLY A 504 15.18 10.48 5.09
CA GLY A 504 15.50 11.90 5.31
C GLY A 504 15.52 12.73 4.02
N VAL A 505 15.57 12.08 2.86
CA VAL A 505 15.56 12.72 1.55
C VAL A 505 14.56 12.04 0.60
N THR A 506 14.01 12.80 -0.34
CA THR A 506 12.98 12.28 -1.26
C THR A 506 13.57 11.52 -2.45
N THR A 507 14.85 11.71 -2.77
CA THR A 507 15.53 11.02 -3.89
C THR A 507 15.66 9.51 -3.67
N THR A 508 15.59 9.04 -2.43
CA THR A 508 15.69 7.63 -2.04
C THR A 508 14.36 6.90 -1.99
N ARG A 509 13.24 7.59 -2.24
CA ARG A 509 11.94 6.98 -2.58
C ARG A 509 11.61 7.10 -4.08
N ALA A 510 12.53 7.62 -4.89
CA ALA A 510 12.42 7.58 -6.34
C ALA A 510 12.48 6.15 -6.87
N TRP A 511 11.99 5.94 -8.09
CA TRP A 511 12.05 4.62 -8.71
C TRP A 511 13.49 4.23 -9.04
N GLY A 512 13.85 2.98 -8.79
CA GLY A 512 15.20 2.48 -8.95
C GLY A 512 16.15 2.83 -7.80
N ALA A 513 15.63 3.38 -6.69
CA ALA A 513 16.45 3.62 -5.51
C ALA A 513 17.02 2.31 -4.97
N LYS A 514 18.34 2.27 -4.79
CA LYS A 514 19.08 1.08 -4.34
C LYS A 514 19.01 1.00 -2.81
N PRO A 515 18.33 0.00 -2.24
CA PRO A 515 18.28 -0.14 -0.80
C PRO A 515 19.68 -0.44 -0.26
N THR A 516 19.97 0.07 0.93
CA THR A 516 21.20 -0.21 1.67
C THR A 516 20.86 -0.86 2.99
N VAL A 517 21.87 -1.40 3.67
CA VAL A 517 21.74 -1.82 5.07
C VAL A 517 22.42 -0.80 5.97
N THR A 518 21.71 -0.37 7.01
CA THR A 518 22.21 0.65 7.94
C THR A 518 21.88 0.30 9.39
N SER A 519 22.45 1.05 10.33
CA SER A 519 22.04 0.99 11.73
C SER A 519 20.72 1.69 12.02
N ALA A 520 20.21 2.52 11.09
CA ALA A 520 19.05 3.37 11.28
C ALA A 520 17.75 2.55 11.36
N VAL A 521 16.76 3.12 12.04
CA VAL A 521 15.47 2.49 12.32
C VAL A 521 14.36 3.49 12.06
N THR A 522 14.32 4.04 10.85
CA THR A 522 13.26 4.95 10.44
C THR A 522 12.21 4.18 9.64
N VAL A 523 11.15 4.88 9.22
CA VAL A 523 10.15 4.33 8.28
C VAL A 523 10.78 3.80 6.98
N GLY A 524 11.95 4.29 6.59
CA GLY A 524 12.71 3.80 5.44
C GLY A 524 13.27 2.37 5.61
N GLN A 525 13.44 1.90 6.84
CA GLN A 525 13.86 0.52 7.18
C GLN A 525 12.69 -0.40 7.55
N GLN A 526 11.45 0.05 7.34
CA GLN A 526 10.25 -0.74 7.58
C GLN A 526 9.67 -1.26 6.26
N TRP A 527 9.22 -2.51 6.28
CA TRP A 527 8.73 -3.22 5.11
C TRP A 527 7.45 -3.97 5.41
N PHE A 528 6.52 -3.97 4.46
CA PHE A 528 5.39 -4.88 4.48
C PHE A 528 5.74 -6.12 3.65
N VAL A 529 5.38 -7.31 4.15
CA VAL A 529 5.51 -8.58 3.43
C VAL A 529 4.13 -9.00 2.97
N VAL A 530 3.84 -8.79 1.69
CA VAL A 530 2.52 -9.02 1.10
C VAL A 530 2.55 -10.32 0.31
N LYS A 531 1.70 -11.27 0.68
CA LYS A 531 1.57 -12.54 -0.05
C LYS A 531 0.85 -12.28 -1.38
N ILE A 532 1.35 -12.88 -2.45
CA ILE A 532 0.65 -12.86 -3.74
C ILE A 532 -0.49 -13.86 -3.67
N ALA A 533 -1.71 -13.41 -3.98
CA ALA A 533 -2.91 -14.21 -3.86
C ALA A 533 -2.80 -15.51 -4.66
N GLY A 534 -3.18 -16.64 -4.04
CA GLY A 534 -3.14 -17.96 -4.67
C GLY A 534 -1.75 -18.59 -4.85
N THR A 535 -0.67 -17.97 -4.34
CA THR A 535 0.70 -18.52 -4.48
C THR A 535 1.43 -18.64 -3.13
N SER A 536 2.65 -19.17 -3.16
CA SER A 536 3.59 -19.18 -2.02
C SER A 536 4.65 -18.07 -2.11
N THR A 537 4.45 -17.08 -2.97
CA THR A 537 5.40 -16.00 -3.25
C THR A 537 4.92 -14.67 -2.69
N PHE A 538 5.82 -13.70 -2.61
CA PHE A 538 5.61 -12.46 -1.89
C PHE A 538 6.05 -11.24 -2.71
N ARG A 539 5.47 -10.09 -2.36
CA ARG A 539 6.05 -8.76 -2.57
C ARG A 539 6.58 -8.27 -1.23
N ILE A 540 7.75 -7.63 -1.25
CA ILE A 540 8.29 -6.90 -0.09
C ILE A 540 8.20 -5.42 -0.43
N VAL A 541 7.31 -4.69 0.24
CA VAL A 541 6.97 -3.28 -0.05
C VAL A 541 7.64 -2.38 0.97
N ASN A 542 8.45 -1.42 0.55
CA ASN A 542 9.06 -0.46 1.46
C ASN A 542 7.99 0.50 2.00
N ARG A 543 7.89 0.65 3.32
CA ARG A 543 6.85 1.47 3.93
C ARG A 543 7.01 2.95 3.62
N TYR A 544 8.24 3.46 3.46
CA TYR A 544 8.44 4.89 3.15
C TYR A 544 8.06 5.24 1.71
N SER A 545 8.52 4.44 0.73
CA SER A 545 8.33 4.74 -0.68
C SER A 545 7.06 4.13 -1.29
N GLY A 546 6.47 3.11 -0.67
CA GLY A 546 5.38 2.32 -1.26
C GLY A 546 5.82 1.43 -2.43
N LEU A 547 7.12 1.36 -2.73
CA LEU A 547 7.68 0.60 -3.84
C LEU A 547 8.08 -0.81 -3.41
N VAL A 548 8.06 -1.77 -4.35
CA VAL A 548 8.47 -3.16 -4.11
C VAL A 548 9.97 -3.35 -4.31
N LEU A 549 10.57 -4.26 -3.54
CA LEU A 549 11.92 -4.76 -3.77
C LEU A 549 11.97 -5.58 -5.06
N GLY A 550 12.87 -5.21 -5.98
CA GLY A 550 13.22 -5.95 -7.19
C GLY A 550 14.69 -6.35 -7.20
N MET A 551 14.98 -7.51 -7.80
CA MET A 551 16.34 -8.02 -7.98
C MET A 551 16.57 -8.45 -9.42
N SER A 552 17.66 -7.99 -10.04
CA SER A 552 17.96 -8.27 -11.44
C SER A 552 19.35 -8.90 -11.62
N SER A 553 19.56 -9.57 -12.75
CA SER A 553 20.91 -9.90 -13.24
C SER A 553 21.61 -8.70 -13.88
N ASP A 554 20.88 -7.63 -14.21
CA ASP A 554 21.46 -6.39 -14.72
C ASP A 554 22.30 -5.71 -13.64
N THR A 555 23.59 -5.53 -13.91
CA THR A 555 24.54 -4.89 -12.99
C THR A 555 24.16 -3.47 -12.58
N ALA A 556 23.35 -2.76 -13.37
CA ALA A 556 22.84 -1.44 -13.00
C ALA A 556 21.74 -1.50 -11.93
N ARG A 557 21.02 -2.64 -11.84
CA ARG A 557 19.75 -2.83 -11.11
C ARG A 557 19.73 -4.09 -10.24
N LEU A 558 20.88 -4.46 -9.67
CA LEU A 558 21.05 -5.72 -8.91
C LEU A 558 20.04 -5.89 -7.78
N ALA A 559 19.83 -4.83 -6.98
CA ALA A 559 18.75 -4.69 -6.01
C ALA A 559 18.26 -3.24 -6.01
N GLU A 560 16.95 -3.03 -6.15
CA GLU A 560 16.33 -1.70 -6.21
C GLU A 560 14.90 -1.72 -5.68
N THR A 561 14.34 -0.56 -5.38
CA THR A 561 12.89 -0.38 -5.15
C THR A 561 12.23 0.21 -6.39
N SER A 562 11.10 -0.35 -6.82
CA SER A 562 10.40 0.06 -8.05
C SER A 562 8.89 -0.13 -7.91
N PRO A 563 8.04 0.51 -8.73
CA PRO A 563 6.62 0.21 -8.74
C PRO A 563 6.37 -1.27 -9.02
N GLN A 564 5.30 -1.80 -8.44
CA GLN A 564 4.92 -3.20 -8.63
C GLN A 564 4.55 -3.48 -10.09
N ARG A 565 4.92 -4.67 -10.55
CA ARG A 565 4.60 -5.17 -11.89
C ARG A 565 4.24 -6.65 -11.87
N SER A 566 3.29 -7.00 -12.72
CA SER A 566 2.92 -8.38 -13.08
C SER A 566 3.21 -8.69 -14.56
N TRP A 567 3.92 -7.80 -15.27
CA TRP A 567 4.31 -7.93 -16.68
C TRP A 567 5.78 -7.57 -16.89
N THR A 568 6.29 -7.83 -18.10
CA THR A 568 7.61 -7.35 -18.54
C THR A 568 7.49 -5.97 -19.16
N ALA A 569 8.19 -5.00 -18.59
CA ALA A 569 8.23 -3.62 -19.05
C ALA A 569 8.91 -3.51 -20.43
N PRO A 570 8.56 -2.51 -21.25
CA PRO A 570 9.29 -2.20 -22.46
C PRO A 570 10.70 -1.68 -22.14
N ALA A 571 11.59 -1.76 -23.13
CA ALA A 571 12.98 -1.28 -23.03
C ALA A 571 13.07 0.25 -23.18
N THR A 572 12.34 1.00 -22.34
CA THR A 572 12.38 2.46 -22.26
C THR A 572 13.27 2.91 -21.10
N THR A 573 13.57 4.21 -21.01
CA THR A 573 14.34 4.78 -19.88
C THR A 573 13.66 4.54 -18.53
N VAL A 574 12.32 4.56 -18.48
CA VAL A 574 11.56 4.40 -17.24
C VAL A 574 11.26 2.91 -16.98
N GLY A 575 10.75 2.19 -17.98
CA GLY A 575 10.43 0.76 -17.87
C GLY A 575 11.66 -0.12 -17.64
N ALA A 576 12.77 0.20 -18.32
CA ALA A 576 14.07 -0.46 -18.22
C ALA A 576 14.04 -2.00 -18.28
N SER A 577 13.11 -2.56 -19.07
CA SER A 577 12.97 -4.02 -19.25
C SER A 577 12.74 -4.82 -17.96
N ARG A 578 12.30 -4.18 -16.87
CA ARG A 578 11.95 -4.83 -15.61
C ARG A 578 10.92 -5.94 -15.83
N THR A 579 11.14 -7.11 -15.26
CA THR A 579 10.19 -8.23 -15.37
C THR A 579 9.36 -8.38 -14.10
N ALA A 580 8.24 -9.09 -14.20
CA ALA A 580 7.48 -9.51 -13.02
C ALA A 580 8.28 -10.47 -12.11
N ALA A 581 9.17 -11.28 -12.71
CA ALA A 581 9.98 -12.25 -11.99
C ALA A 581 11.03 -11.57 -11.10
N GLU A 582 11.55 -10.41 -11.51
CA GLU A 582 12.47 -9.59 -10.70
C GLU A 582 11.88 -9.24 -9.33
N GLN A 583 10.55 -9.10 -9.24
CA GLN A 583 9.80 -8.64 -8.05
C GLN A 583 8.94 -9.74 -7.40
N THR A 584 8.96 -10.97 -7.93
CA THR A 584 8.22 -12.12 -7.38
C THR A 584 9.12 -12.90 -6.45
N LEU A 585 8.98 -12.65 -5.15
CA LEU A 585 9.97 -13.07 -4.16
C LEU A 585 9.58 -14.39 -3.48
N THR A 586 10.59 -15.17 -3.13
CA THR A 586 10.47 -16.37 -2.30
C THR A 586 11.23 -16.14 -0.99
N LEU A 587 10.66 -16.63 0.10
CA LEU A 587 11.27 -16.61 1.42
C LEU A 587 11.58 -18.05 1.82
N THR A 588 12.85 -18.43 1.74
CA THR A 588 13.28 -19.79 2.08
C THR A 588 14.01 -19.76 3.42
N ALA A 589 13.50 -20.50 4.41
CA ALA A 589 14.14 -20.60 5.71
C ALA A 589 15.56 -21.16 5.58
N SER A 590 16.54 -20.49 6.19
CA SER A 590 17.97 -20.79 6.05
C SER A 590 18.72 -20.89 7.38
N GLY A 591 18.02 -20.69 8.50
CA GLY A 591 18.57 -20.79 9.85
C GLY A 591 17.59 -20.33 10.94
N THR A 592 18.13 -20.13 12.13
CA THR A 592 17.40 -19.61 13.29
C THR A 592 17.71 -18.11 13.43
N ALA A 593 16.70 -17.28 13.64
CA ALA A 593 16.91 -15.89 14.01
C ALA A 593 17.30 -15.81 15.50
N PRO A 594 18.07 -14.79 15.91
CA PRO A 594 18.30 -14.55 17.34
C PRO A 594 16.96 -14.36 18.05
N GLY A 595 16.70 -15.16 19.09
CA GLY A 595 15.52 -15.00 19.94
C GLY A 595 15.53 -13.67 20.70
N ASN A 596 14.50 -13.43 21.50
CA ASN A 596 14.53 -12.35 22.49
C ASN A 596 15.53 -12.72 23.59
N LEU A 597 16.60 -11.95 23.73
CA LEU A 597 17.67 -12.14 24.71
C LEU A 597 17.61 -11.07 25.80
N ASN A 598 16.49 -10.39 26.03
CA ASN A 598 16.36 -9.47 27.16
C ASN A 598 16.43 -10.22 28.48
N GLY A 599 17.23 -9.72 29.42
CA GLY A 599 17.40 -10.32 30.74
C GLY A 599 18.85 -10.61 31.09
N ILE A 600 19.06 -11.31 32.20
CA ILE A 600 20.39 -11.65 32.70
C ILE A 600 20.86 -12.93 32.02
N HIS A 601 22.06 -12.90 31.46
CA HIS A 601 22.67 -14.03 30.78
C HIS A 601 24.14 -14.20 31.15
N THR A 602 24.63 -15.43 30.99
CA THR A 602 26.07 -15.73 30.92
C THR A 602 26.45 -16.01 29.48
N LEU A 603 27.51 -15.36 28.98
CA LEU A 603 28.07 -15.64 27.65
C LEU A 603 29.24 -16.61 27.79
N VAL A 604 29.19 -17.78 27.14
CA VAL A 604 30.23 -18.81 27.24
C VAL A 604 30.83 -19.14 25.88
N THR A 605 32.16 -19.11 25.76
CA THR A 605 32.89 -19.58 24.57
C THR A 605 34.06 -20.47 25.01
N GLY A 606 34.34 -21.54 24.27
CA GLY A 606 35.42 -22.47 24.62
C GLY A 606 35.33 -23.08 26.03
N GLY A 607 34.12 -23.13 26.62
CA GLY A 607 33.89 -23.59 28.00
C GLY A 607 34.21 -22.55 29.08
N ARG A 608 34.41 -21.27 28.73
CA ARG A 608 34.71 -20.17 29.65
C ARG A 608 33.72 -19.01 29.47
N ALA A 609 33.30 -18.41 30.58
CA ALA A 609 32.36 -17.30 30.62
C ALA A 609 33.07 -15.96 30.33
N LEU A 610 32.39 -15.02 29.67
CA LEU A 610 32.80 -13.62 29.62
C LEU A 610 32.79 -13.05 31.04
N ASP A 611 33.96 -12.62 31.49
CA ASP A 611 34.23 -12.32 32.89
C ASP A 611 34.82 -10.91 33.01
N ASP A 612 34.24 -10.13 33.92
CA ASP A 612 34.91 -8.96 34.44
C ASP A 612 35.94 -9.39 35.51
N PRO A 613 37.25 -9.27 35.22
CA PRO A 613 38.28 -9.93 36.00
C PRO A 613 38.36 -9.37 37.42
N GLY A 614 38.29 -10.28 38.39
CA GLY A 614 38.46 -9.94 39.80
C GLY A 614 37.32 -9.13 40.40
N HIS A 615 36.11 -9.18 39.81
CA HIS A 615 34.94 -8.44 40.28
C HIS A 615 35.21 -6.92 40.33
N SER A 616 35.77 -6.37 39.26
CA SER A 616 36.19 -4.98 39.21
C SER A 616 34.98 -4.05 39.05
N THR A 617 34.96 -2.94 39.79
CA THR A 617 33.98 -1.87 39.54
C THR A 617 34.60 -0.69 38.80
N ALA A 618 35.83 -0.84 38.28
CA ALA A 618 36.57 0.24 37.64
C ALA A 618 36.30 0.31 36.13
N THR A 619 35.97 1.50 35.64
CA THR A 619 35.92 1.79 34.20
C THR A 619 37.28 1.55 33.55
N GLY A 620 37.28 1.01 32.33
CA GLY A 620 38.50 0.70 31.58
C GLY A 620 39.08 -0.68 31.85
N THR A 621 38.50 -1.45 32.77
CA THR A 621 38.91 -2.84 33.01
C THR A 621 38.65 -3.66 31.75
N GLN A 622 39.67 -4.32 31.20
CA GLN A 622 39.55 -5.18 30.03
C GLN A 622 38.90 -6.52 30.40
N MET A 623 37.93 -6.95 29.61
CA MET A 623 37.25 -8.22 29.78
C MET A 623 38.14 -9.40 29.43
N VAL A 624 37.96 -10.49 30.18
CA VAL A 624 38.61 -11.77 29.93
C VAL A 624 37.57 -12.88 29.78
N THR A 625 38.02 -14.09 29.50
CA THR A 625 37.21 -15.29 29.73
C THR A 625 37.74 -16.10 30.90
N TRP A 626 36.85 -16.61 31.74
CA TRP A 626 37.20 -17.37 32.94
C TRP A 626 36.28 -18.58 33.14
N THR A 627 36.67 -19.52 33.99
CA THR A 627 35.82 -20.65 34.38
C THR A 627 34.51 -20.11 34.96
N ALA A 628 33.37 -20.59 34.42
CA ALA A 628 32.06 -20.20 34.91
C ALA A 628 31.91 -20.54 36.40
N ASN A 629 31.59 -19.54 37.21
CA ASN A 629 31.52 -19.66 38.68
C ASN A 629 30.20 -19.13 39.26
N GLY A 630 29.30 -18.58 38.44
CA GLY A 630 28.00 -18.04 38.84
C GLY A 630 28.07 -16.68 39.57
N GLY A 631 29.25 -16.05 39.60
CA GLY A 631 29.45 -14.74 40.18
C GLY A 631 28.79 -13.63 39.35
N PRO A 632 28.34 -12.53 39.97
CA PRO A 632 27.71 -11.42 39.26
C PRO A 632 28.64 -10.71 38.26
N ASN A 633 29.97 -10.85 38.42
CA ASN A 633 30.97 -10.37 37.46
C ASN A 633 30.96 -11.13 36.12
N GLN A 634 30.27 -12.28 36.04
CA GLN A 634 30.04 -13.08 34.82
C GLN A 634 28.61 -12.98 34.29
N ASN A 635 27.76 -12.21 34.96
CA ASN A 635 26.37 -12.00 34.58
C ASN A 635 26.25 -10.70 33.79
N TRP A 636 25.55 -10.75 32.67
CA TRP A 636 25.36 -9.62 31.77
C TRP A 636 23.87 -9.42 31.54
N THR A 637 23.34 -8.25 31.92
CA THR A 637 21.97 -7.87 31.63
C THR A 637 21.90 -7.32 30.21
N PHE A 638 21.25 -8.06 29.33
CA PHE A 638 20.96 -7.66 27.97
C PHE A 638 19.70 -6.82 27.96
N THR A 639 19.80 -5.62 27.38
CA THR A 639 18.67 -4.74 27.11
C THR A 639 18.63 -4.41 25.63
N GLN A 640 17.60 -4.89 24.94
CA GLN A 640 17.39 -4.67 23.53
C GLN A 640 17.05 -3.20 23.28
N GLN A 641 17.79 -2.60 22.37
CA GLN A 641 17.62 -1.23 21.91
C GLN A 641 16.55 -1.18 20.83
N THR A 642 16.06 0.03 20.52
CA THR A 642 15.06 0.23 19.47
C THR A 642 15.54 -0.26 18.11
N ASP A 643 16.84 -0.32 17.86
CA ASP A 643 17.48 -0.84 16.64
C ASP A 643 17.71 -2.36 16.61
N GLY A 644 17.29 -3.07 17.66
CA GLY A 644 17.43 -4.51 17.77
C GLY A 644 18.80 -4.99 18.27
N SER A 645 19.78 -4.09 18.43
CA SER A 645 21.03 -4.40 19.13
C SER A 645 20.81 -4.50 20.64
N TYR A 646 21.79 -5.01 21.38
CA TYR A 646 21.72 -5.15 22.83
C TYR A 646 22.80 -4.32 23.51
N GLN A 647 22.41 -3.59 24.55
CA GLN A 647 23.35 -3.10 25.57
C GLN A 647 23.54 -4.22 26.59
N LEU A 648 24.80 -4.51 26.96
CA LEU A 648 25.15 -5.53 27.93
C LEU A 648 25.73 -4.86 29.17
N VAL A 649 25.03 -4.95 30.30
CA VAL A 649 25.45 -4.35 31.58
C VAL A 649 25.94 -5.44 32.52
N ASN A 650 27.16 -5.30 33.05
CA ASN A 650 27.72 -6.26 34.00
C ASN A 650 26.96 -6.23 35.33
N GLY A 651 26.66 -7.40 35.89
CA GLY A 651 25.88 -7.55 37.11
C GLY A 651 26.61 -7.15 38.41
N GLU A 652 27.95 -7.09 38.41
CA GLU A 652 28.74 -6.62 39.55
C GLU A 652 28.86 -5.09 39.52
N SER A 653 29.33 -4.53 38.41
CA SER A 653 29.73 -3.11 38.35
C SER A 653 28.63 -2.15 37.89
N ASN A 654 27.56 -2.65 37.27
CA ASN A 654 26.58 -1.86 36.52
C ASN A 654 27.18 -1.03 35.37
N LEU A 655 28.35 -1.42 34.87
CA LEU A 655 29.00 -0.81 33.70
C LEU A 655 28.72 -1.61 32.43
N CYS A 656 28.78 -0.93 31.28
CA CYS A 656 28.48 -1.49 29.97
C CYS A 656 29.69 -2.16 29.32
N LEU A 657 29.46 -3.26 28.61
CA LEU A 657 30.43 -3.87 27.71
C LEU A 657 30.73 -2.93 26.53
N ASP A 658 31.98 -2.52 26.38
CA ASP A 658 32.39 -1.39 25.55
C ASP A 658 33.61 -1.72 24.68
N VAL A 659 33.58 -1.33 23.40
CA VAL A 659 34.78 -1.30 22.55
C VAL A 659 35.61 -0.06 22.89
N ASN A 660 36.78 -0.27 23.50
CA ASN A 660 37.63 0.80 24.02
C ASN A 660 37.87 1.92 23.00
N GLY A 661 37.52 3.15 23.39
CA GLY A 661 37.66 4.37 22.59
C GLY A 661 36.77 4.41 21.34
N GLY A 662 35.79 3.51 21.19
CA GLY A 662 34.94 3.41 20.02
C GLY A 662 35.68 2.99 18.74
N SER A 663 36.83 2.34 18.87
CA SER A 663 37.67 1.94 17.74
C SER A 663 36.92 1.03 16.74
N SER A 664 37.15 1.22 15.45
CA SER A 664 36.67 0.33 14.38
C SER A 664 37.73 -0.70 13.93
N ALA A 665 38.91 -0.73 14.57
CA ALA A 665 40.00 -1.61 14.20
C ALA A 665 39.85 -3.02 14.83
N ALA A 666 40.23 -4.04 14.06
CA ALA A 666 40.42 -5.39 14.59
C ALA A 666 41.54 -5.40 15.64
N GLY A 667 41.35 -6.15 16.72
CA GLY A 667 42.23 -6.18 17.88
C GLY A 667 41.93 -5.14 18.96
N ALA A 668 40.97 -4.22 18.77
CA ALA A 668 40.59 -3.31 19.83
C ALA A 668 40.05 -4.06 21.06
N THR A 669 40.46 -3.62 22.25
CA THR A 669 40.15 -4.27 23.52
C THR A 669 38.69 -4.05 23.90
N ILE A 670 38.06 -5.07 24.47
CA ILE A 670 36.73 -4.95 25.07
C ILE A 670 36.87 -4.68 26.55
N ILE A 671 36.28 -3.59 27.03
CA ILE A 671 36.36 -3.11 28.40
C ILE A 671 34.97 -2.97 29.02
N GLN A 672 34.91 -2.71 30.32
CA GLN A 672 33.72 -2.13 30.94
C GLN A 672 33.83 -0.62 31.06
N TRP A 673 32.76 0.11 30.75
CA TRP A 673 32.73 1.58 30.83
C TRP A 673 31.36 2.09 31.28
N THR A 674 31.31 3.33 31.76
CA THR A 674 30.05 4.00 32.09
C THR A 674 29.10 3.89 30.90
N CYS A 675 27.87 3.46 31.14
CA CYS A 675 26.86 3.34 30.09
C CYS A 675 26.51 4.73 29.54
N THR A 676 26.90 5.00 28.30
CA THR A 676 26.68 6.27 27.60
C THR A 676 25.61 6.16 26.51
N GLY A 677 25.27 4.94 26.09
CA GLY A 677 24.39 4.70 24.94
C GLY A 677 25.09 4.85 23.58
N GLY A 678 26.42 4.99 23.57
CA GLY A 678 27.22 5.01 22.34
C GLY A 678 27.14 3.69 21.58
N THR A 679 27.24 3.74 20.24
CA THR A 679 27.16 2.54 19.39
C THR A 679 28.29 1.54 19.64
N ASN A 680 29.41 1.95 20.25
CA ASN A 680 30.50 1.08 20.69
C ASN A 680 30.15 0.26 21.96
N GLN A 681 29.01 0.53 22.60
CA GLN A 681 28.49 -0.21 23.76
C GLN A 681 27.30 -1.12 23.39
N HIS A 682 26.93 -1.15 22.11
CA HIS A 682 25.79 -1.91 21.61
C HIS A 682 26.26 -3.06 20.74
N TRP A 683 25.60 -4.21 20.87
CA TRP A 683 26.02 -5.48 20.29
C TRP A 683 24.89 -6.09 19.47
N VAL A 684 25.16 -6.34 18.20
CA VAL A 684 24.28 -7.11 17.32
C VAL A 684 24.52 -8.58 17.60
N VAL A 685 23.47 -9.28 18.02
CA VAL A 685 23.54 -10.72 18.27
C VAL A 685 22.96 -11.47 17.06
N ALA A 686 23.69 -12.43 16.52
CA ALA A 686 23.23 -13.29 15.43
C ALA A 686 23.31 -14.77 15.84
N ALA A 687 22.23 -15.52 15.64
CA ALA A 687 22.20 -16.95 15.94
C ALA A 687 22.93 -17.77 14.85
N LEU A 688 23.65 -18.80 15.29
CA LEU A 688 24.37 -19.73 14.43
C LEU A 688 23.53 -20.97 14.14
N SER A 689 23.63 -21.53 12.93
CA SER A 689 22.85 -22.70 12.48
C SER A 689 23.12 -23.98 13.30
N GLY A 690 24.27 -24.08 13.96
CA GLY A 690 24.64 -25.18 14.86
C GLY A 690 24.38 -24.93 16.34
N GLY A 691 23.73 -23.82 16.69
CA GLY A 691 23.58 -23.35 18.07
C GLY A 691 24.66 -22.33 18.48
N GLY A 692 24.33 -21.50 19.46
CA GLY A 692 25.17 -20.36 19.87
C GLY A 692 24.96 -19.13 19.00
N TYR A 693 25.80 -18.12 19.23
CA TYR A 693 25.64 -16.77 18.74
C TYR A 693 26.98 -16.12 18.40
N THR A 694 26.99 -15.17 17.48
CA THR A 694 28.04 -14.16 17.38
C THR A 694 27.52 -12.84 17.95
N LEU A 695 28.42 -12.02 18.49
CA LEU A 695 28.12 -10.67 18.95
C LEU A 695 29.00 -9.69 18.18
N ALA A 696 28.42 -8.93 17.25
CA ALA A 696 29.13 -7.91 16.48
C ALA A 696 28.97 -6.55 17.17
N SER A 697 30.06 -5.79 17.31
CA SER A 697 29.97 -4.39 17.72
C SER A 697 29.11 -3.61 16.73
N LYS A 698 28.14 -2.84 17.22
CA LYS A 698 27.28 -2.04 16.36
C LYS A 698 28.05 -0.92 15.64
N SER A 699 29.17 -0.46 16.19
CA SER A 699 29.98 0.60 15.58
C SER A 699 30.84 0.10 14.41
N SER A 700 31.38 -1.11 14.48
CA SER A 700 32.41 -1.62 13.55
C SER A 700 31.96 -2.83 12.72
N GLY A 701 30.95 -3.58 13.18
CA GLY A 701 30.58 -4.88 12.62
C GLY A 701 31.53 -6.02 12.97
N LEU A 702 32.58 -5.77 13.75
CA LEU A 702 33.56 -6.79 14.17
C LEU A 702 33.05 -7.61 15.35
N LEU A 703 33.41 -8.90 15.41
CA LEU A 703 32.91 -9.87 16.36
C LEU A 703 33.67 -9.88 17.69
N LEU A 704 32.94 -9.99 18.80
CA LEU A 704 33.44 -10.29 20.13
C LEU A 704 34.20 -11.63 20.10
N THR A 705 35.50 -11.57 20.36
CA THR A 705 36.42 -12.69 20.15
C THR A 705 37.34 -12.87 21.36
N THR A 706 37.38 -14.08 21.93
CA THR A 706 38.40 -14.44 22.92
C THR A 706 39.71 -14.82 22.25
N ALA A 707 40.85 -14.49 22.86
CA ALA A 707 42.17 -14.83 22.32
C ALA A 707 42.49 -16.35 22.36
N SER A 708 41.90 -17.09 23.31
CA SER A 708 42.07 -18.55 23.46
C SER A 708 41.01 -19.14 24.39
N THR A 709 41.09 -20.44 24.68
CA THR A 709 40.22 -21.14 25.65
C THR A 709 40.82 -21.23 27.06
N ALA A 710 41.96 -20.57 27.31
CA ALA A 710 42.60 -20.53 28.62
C ALA A 710 41.93 -19.54 29.58
N ASN A 711 42.13 -19.71 30.89
CA ASN A 711 41.63 -18.76 31.88
C ASN A 711 42.42 -17.45 31.75
N GLY A 712 41.71 -16.33 31.76
CA GLY A 712 42.30 -15.00 31.61
C GLY A 712 42.59 -14.63 30.15
N ALA A 713 42.09 -15.39 29.18
CA ALA A 713 42.23 -15.02 27.78
C ALA A 713 41.53 -13.69 27.51
N LEU A 714 42.27 -12.74 26.93
CA LEU A 714 41.77 -11.39 26.65
C LEU A 714 40.67 -11.41 25.60
N VAL A 715 39.68 -10.53 25.77
CA VAL A 715 38.60 -10.34 24.80
C VAL A 715 38.85 -9.07 23.98
N THR A 716 38.70 -9.20 22.66
CA THR A 716 38.87 -8.14 21.65
C THR A 716 37.76 -8.22 20.60
N GLN A 717 37.62 -7.21 19.74
CA GLN A 717 36.83 -7.35 18.50
C GLN A 717 37.71 -7.78 17.33
N GLN A 718 37.24 -8.69 16.47
CA GLN A 718 37.98 -9.20 15.31
C GLN A 718 37.08 -9.33 14.07
N ALA A 719 37.67 -9.41 12.88
CA ALA A 719 36.92 -9.75 11.68
C ALA A 719 36.27 -11.13 11.81
N ASP A 720 35.13 -11.34 11.15
CA ASP A 720 34.48 -12.64 11.12
C ASP A 720 35.37 -13.65 10.36
N THR A 721 35.84 -14.66 11.08
CA THR A 721 36.65 -15.77 10.56
C THR A 721 35.93 -17.10 10.72
N ASN A 722 34.67 -17.09 11.20
CA ASN A 722 33.90 -18.26 11.59
C ASN A 722 34.65 -19.17 12.60
N SER A 723 35.52 -18.57 13.41
CA SER A 723 36.28 -19.29 14.44
C SER A 723 35.40 -19.59 15.64
N ALA A 724 35.56 -20.77 16.24
CA ALA A 724 34.87 -21.14 17.48
C ALA A 724 35.11 -20.15 18.64
N LEU A 725 36.20 -19.37 18.59
CA LEU A 725 36.51 -18.32 19.57
C LEU A 725 35.61 -17.07 19.43
N GLN A 726 34.80 -17.01 18.38
CA GLN A 726 33.83 -15.94 18.09
C GLN A 726 32.39 -16.41 18.35
N HIS A 727 32.23 -17.69 18.70
CA HIS A 727 30.94 -18.34 18.89
C HIS A 727 30.65 -18.46 20.38
N TRP A 728 29.55 -17.85 20.82
CA TRP A 728 29.15 -17.74 22.21
C TRP A 728 27.84 -18.48 22.44
N THR A 729 27.78 -19.29 23.49
CA THR A 729 26.50 -19.73 24.05
C THR A 729 25.99 -18.64 24.97
N ILE A 730 24.73 -18.26 24.85
CA ILE A 730 24.06 -17.31 25.75
C ILE A 730 22.99 -18.12 26.50
N SER A 731 23.12 -18.20 27.82
CA SER A 731 22.25 -18.97 28.71
C SER A 731 21.70 -18.12 29.83
#